data_AF-A0A8T3P3U4-F1
#
_entry.id   AF-A0A8T3P3U4-F1
#
_cell.length_a   1.000
_cell.length_b   1.000
_cell.length_c   1.000
_cell.angle_alpha   90.00
_cell.angle_beta   90.00
_cell.angle_gamma   90.00
#
_symmetry.space_group_name_H-M   'P 1'
#
loop_
_entity.id
_entity.type
_entity.pdbx_description
1 polymer ?
#
loop_
_entity_poly.entity_id
_entity_poly.type
_entity_poly.pdbx_seq_one_letter_code
_entity_poly.pdbx_strand_id
1 'polypeptide(L)'
;MGANKRSAERVDNVDKKSAEPIDEASAEALKSVHTSNLPALFEQLQISLVVSTYQAGKVILIRSDGQALNTHFRTFAKPMGIAADPTRLTIGGTNTVWYYRNLPAVAPKLDPVGKHDACYLPRRIHVTGDIDIHEMAYDRDDELWVVNTRFGCLCTLDAAHSFHPRWRPTFVSALAPEDRCHLNGLAMVDGRPKYVTALGEADIEGGWRGNKAHGGLLIDIDSNEILLRGLSMPHSPRFYQNQLWVLESGQGSLAAVDLATRTWRTVAEMPGFTRGIDFYGPLAFIGLSQVRESAVFSGIPLVKRLRERTCGVWVVRIDTGETLGFLRFEAGVQEIFAVQVLQGIRYPEMLEWGDERLSHSYVMPDEALAQVRLPTEEELARSPAFHFQKGAELYRKGQLSDAIAAFEQCLALDAAFPNIHYNLGVALGDANRYDEAARHLQAVIEAEPERAEAFNSLGHVMNGQRRSREAIGYYEQAIALQPDYAQAHFNLGMTLLQMGDYARGWSEYDWRWKTGEFAPFQCPHPRWDGSAIPDQTLVIHTEQGAGDAIQFARYLTWAAQRCKKLILVCTADLMPLFTTLAGIAEVREAGTINVAEFDTYLPIMSLPRVFGVTLDNVPATTPYIDVEAIHRRKGGDAIPALPASALRKVGIVWAGSPSHRNDRNRSCALREFLPVLSTRDTAFYSLQRGEA
;
A
#
# COMPACT_ATOMS: atom_id res chain seq x y z
N MET A 1 13.14 20.13 70.29
CA MET A 1 11.88 19.39 70.50
C MET A 1 10.75 20.23 69.93
N GLY A 2 10.00 19.70 68.98
CA GLY A 2 8.93 20.43 68.30
C GLY A 2 8.78 19.92 66.87
N ALA A 3 7.86 18.99 66.70
CA ALA A 3 7.57 18.20 65.51
C ALA A 3 7.53 19.01 64.20
N ASN A 4 8.08 18.43 63.13
CA ASN A 4 7.65 18.79 61.79
C ASN A 4 7.44 17.53 60.93
N LYS A 5 6.20 17.41 60.44
CA LYS A 5 5.65 16.30 59.66
C LYS A 5 6.36 16.21 58.30
N ARG A 6 6.86 15.02 57.94
CA ARG A 6 7.00 14.59 56.55
C ARG A 6 6.83 13.07 56.48
N SER A 7 5.68 12.63 55.99
CA SER A 7 5.47 11.27 55.49
C SER A 7 4.45 11.31 54.36
N ALA A 8 4.85 10.71 53.24
CA ALA A 8 4.03 10.14 52.17
C ALA A 8 3.07 11.06 51.41
N GLU A 9 3.51 11.51 50.23
CA GLU A 9 2.74 11.52 48.97
C GLU A 9 3.59 12.13 47.85
N ARG A 10 3.48 11.54 46.64
CA ARG A 10 4.06 11.91 45.32
C ARG A 10 5.10 10.93 44.75
N VAL A 11 4.59 9.87 44.13
CA VAL A 11 5.15 9.34 42.88
C VAL A 11 3.97 9.18 41.94
N ASP A 12 3.69 10.21 41.14
CA ASP A 12 2.82 10.18 39.96
C ASP A 12 3.04 11.47 39.18
N ASN A 13 4.06 11.47 38.29
CA ASN A 13 4.04 12.21 37.03
C ASN A 13 5.29 11.82 36.22
N VAL A 14 5.14 10.84 35.33
CA VAL A 14 6.01 10.71 34.16
C VAL A 14 5.10 10.88 32.96
N ASP A 15 5.33 11.98 32.25
CA ASP A 15 4.64 12.38 31.03
C ASP A 15 4.60 11.22 30.01
N LYS A 16 3.40 10.64 29.85
CA LYS A 16 3.03 9.85 28.68
C LYS A 16 2.87 10.82 27.49
N LYS A 17 3.99 11.19 26.85
CA LYS A 17 3.97 11.53 25.43
C LYS A 17 3.88 10.22 24.65
N SER A 18 2.66 9.70 24.56
CA SER A 18 2.29 8.64 23.64
C SER A 18 2.61 9.07 22.21
N ALA A 19 3.23 8.16 21.47
CA ALA A 19 3.47 8.27 20.03
C ALA A 19 2.20 8.71 19.31
N GLU A 20 2.25 9.88 18.68
CA GLU A 20 1.24 10.33 17.74
C GLU A 20 1.29 9.41 16.50
N PRO A 21 0.14 8.99 15.95
CA PRO A 21 0.11 8.30 14.66
C PRO A 21 0.67 9.24 13.60
N ILE A 22 1.59 8.74 12.78
CA ILE A 22 2.09 9.46 11.62
C ILE A 22 0.90 9.67 10.68
N ASP A 23 0.56 10.94 10.49
CA ASP A 23 -0.43 11.45 9.57
C ASP A 23 -0.18 10.90 8.15
N GLU A 24 -1.12 10.11 7.61
CA GLU A 24 -1.17 9.66 6.20
C GLU A 24 -1.56 10.82 5.26
N ALA A 25 -0.87 11.96 5.40
CA ALA A 25 -1.08 13.11 4.55
C ALA A 25 -0.49 12.86 3.15
N SER A 26 -1.38 12.72 2.15
CA SER A 26 -1.15 12.79 0.70
C SER A 26 -0.32 11.66 0.06
N ALA A 27 -0.95 10.52 -0.22
CA ALA A 27 -0.48 9.64 -1.29
C ALA A 27 -1.09 10.13 -2.63
N GLU A 28 -0.48 11.14 -3.26
CA GLU A 28 -0.63 11.27 -4.71
C GLU A 28 -0.27 9.92 -5.34
N ALA A 29 -1.12 9.40 -6.23
CA ALA A 29 -0.83 8.15 -6.91
C ALA A 29 0.54 8.25 -7.61
N LEU A 30 1.50 7.44 -7.17
CA LEU A 30 2.85 7.42 -7.72
C LEU A 30 2.76 6.94 -9.17
N LYS A 31 3.11 7.81 -10.12
CA LYS A 31 2.99 7.52 -11.55
C LYS A 31 4.35 7.64 -12.22
N SER A 32 4.71 6.64 -13.02
CA SER A 32 5.91 6.66 -13.86
C SER A 32 5.58 6.30 -15.31
N VAL A 33 6.36 6.83 -16.24
CA VAL A 33 6.35 6.50 -17.66
C VAL A 33 7.75 6.07 -18.08
N HIS A 34 7.88 5.19 -19.07
CA HIS A 34 9.18 4.76 -19.56
C HIS A 34 9.19 4.64 -21.08
N THR A 35 10.37 4.64 -21.69
CA THR A 35 10.51 4.34 -23.12
C THR A 35 10.18 2.88 -23.39
N SER A 36 9.57 2.59 -24.54
CA SER A 36 9.02 1.26 -24.87
C SER A 36 10.07 0.15 -24.98
N ASN A 37 11.34 0.50 -25.18
CA ASN A 37 12.46 -0.44 -25.29
C ASN A 37 13.00 -0.94 -23.93
N LEU A 38 12.76 -0.23 -22.83
CA LEU A 38 13.39 -0.57 -21.55
C LEU A 38 12.98 -1.93 -20.96
N PRO A 39 11.70 -2.37 -21.01
CA PRO A 39 11.33 -3.70 -20.52
C PRO A 39 12.16 -4.81 -21.18
N ALA A 40 12.24 -4.81 -22.52
CA ALA A 40 13.03 -5.77 -23.27
C ALA A 40 14.53 -5.66 -22.96
N LEU A 41 15.05 -4.45 -22.75
CA LEU A 41 16.44 -4.25 -22.35
C LEU A 41 16.73 -4.89 -20.98
N PHE A 42 15.86 -4.68 -19.99
CA PHE A 42 16.02 -5.25 -18.64
C PHE A 42 15.97 -6.78 -18.68
N GLU A 43 15.05 -7.34 -19.47
CA GLU A 43 14.96 -8.79 -19.66
C GLU A 43 16.19 -9.35 -20.36
N GLN A 44 16.65 -8.76 -21.46
CA GLN A 44 17.82 -9.27 -22.19
C GLN A 44 19.10 -9.22 -21.35
N LEU A 45 19.26 -8.16 -20.55
CA LEU A 45 20.42 -8.01 -19.67
C LEU A 45 20.28 -8.81 -18.36
N GLN A 46 19.08 -9.34 -18.08
CA GLN A 46 18.73 -10.03 -16.83
C GLN A 46 19.01 -9.15 -15.60
N ILE A 47 18.50 -7.91 -15.63
CA ILE A 47 18.71 -6.92 -14.57
C ILE A 47 17.40 -6.33 -14.05
N SER A 48 17.51 -5.76 -12.86
CA SER A 48 16.56 -4.80 -12.28
C SER A 48 17.36 -3.69 -11.62
N LEU A 49 16.68 -2.59 -11.25
CA LEU A 49 17.33 -1.50 -10.52
C LEU A 49 16.71 -1.34 -9.14
N VAL A 50 17.52 -0.87 -8.21
CA VAL A 50 17.04 -0.32 -6.95
C VAL A 50 17.50 1.14 -6.83
N VAL A 51 16.56 2.02 -6.50
CA VAL A 51 16.81 3.44 -6.33
C VAL A 51 16.24 3.96 -5.01
N SER A 52 16.84 5.00 -4.44
CA SER A 52 16.36 5.66 -3.22
C SER A 52 15.85 7.07 -3.50
N THR A 53 14.89 7.52 -2.68
CA THR A 53 14.30 8.86 -2.72
C THR A 53 14.12 9.36 -1.30
N TYR A 54 14.93 10.33 -0.89
CA TYR A 54 14.94 10.72 0.53
C TYR A 54 13.76 11.62 0.90
N GLN A 55 13.26 12.40 -0.06
CA GLN A 55 12.11 13.30 0.15
C GLN A 55 10.78 12.55 0.20
N ALA A 56 10.59 11.58 -0.69
CA ALA A 56 9.38 10.75 -0.71
C ALA A 56 9.46 9.58 0.30
N GLY A 57 10.63 9.34 0.89
CA GLY A 57 10.81 8.28 1.88
C GLY A 57 10.71 6.88 1.26
N LYS A 58 11.16 6.70 0.01
CA LYS A 58 10.98 5.43 -0.72
C LYS A 58 12.31 4.83 -1.20
N VAL A 59 12.43 3.52 -1.07
CA VAL A 59 13.28 2.69 -1.93
C VAL A 59 12.38 2.08 -3.00
N ILE A 60 12.79 2.13 -4.25
CA ILE A 60 12.00 1.71 -5.41
C ILE A 60 12.74 0.61 -6.15
N LEU A 61 12.12 -0.56 -6.28
CA LEU A 61 12.56 -1.62 -7.17
C LEU A 61 11.95 -1.37 -8.55
N ILE A 62 12.79 -1.16 -9.56
CA ILE A 62 12.40 -1.01 -10.96
C ILE A 62 12.65 -2.35 -11.65
N ARG A 63 11.57 -3.05 -11.99
CA ARG A 63 11.59 -4.43 -12.48
C ARG A 63 10.70 -4.60 -13.70
N SER A 64 11.12 -5.41 -14.67
CA SER A 64 10.31 -5.65 -15.87
C SER A 64 9.28 -6.76 -15.61
N ASP A 65 8.04 -6.57 -16.04
CA ASP A 65 7.04 -7.64 -16.10
C ASP A 65 6.84 -8.22 -17.50
N GLY A 66 7.76 -7.92 -18.42
CA GLY A 66 7.77 -8.31 -19.82
C GLY A 66 7.07 -7.34 -20.78
N GLN A 67 6.10 -6.55 -20.31
CA GLN A 67 5.42 -5.55 -21.16
C GLN A 67 5.74 -4.13 -20.72
N ALA A 68 5.95 -3.91 -19.43
CA ALA A 68 6.23 -2.63 -18.82
C ALA A 68 7.34 -2.73 -17.77
N LEU A 69 7.80 -1.58 -17.29
CA LEU A 69 8.57 -1.49 -16.06
C LEU A 69 7.62 -1.23 -14.89
N ASN A 70 7.57 -2.18 -13.97
CA ASN A 70 6.92 -2.05 -12.69
C ASN A 70 7.84 -1.31 -11.71
N THR A 71 7.30 -0.27 -11.06
CA THR A 71 7.94 0.46 -9.96
C THR A 71 7.31 0.01 -8.65
N HIS A 72 8.09 -0.67 -7.81
CA HIS A 72 7.62 -1.24 -6.56
C HIS A 72 8.25 -0.54 -5.37
N PHE A 73 7.42 0.02 -4.50
CA PHE A 73 7.85 0.98 -3.49
C PHE A 73 7.93 0.35 -2.10
N ARG A 74 8.96 0.75 -1.35
CA ARG A 74 9.18 0.38 0.05
C ARG A 74 9.47 1.63 0.87
N THR A 75 8.81 1.74 2.01
CA THR A 75 8.90 2.96 2.84
C THR A 75 10.09 2.87 3.79
N PHE A 76 10.89 3.93 3.82
CA PHE A 76 12.00 4.11 4.75
C PHE A 76 12.02 5.57 5.24
N ALA A 77 12.55 5.80 6.43
CA ALA A 77 12.86 7.15 6.88
C ALA A 77 14.10 7.66 6.12
N LYS A 78 13.90 8.63 5.20
CA LYS A 78 14.95 9.34 4.44
C LYS A 78 16.00 8.39 3.82
N PRO A 79 15.61 7.42 2.96
CA PRO A 79 16.58 6.52 2.33
C PRO A 79 17.48 7.30 1.36
N MET A 80 18.80 7.13 1.50
CA MET A 80 19.82 7.85 0.73
C MET A 80 20.79 6.85 0.11
N GLY A 81 22.01 6.68 0.66
CA GLY A 81 22.98 5.73 0.12
C GLY A 81 22.43 4.30 0.02
N ILE A 82 22.83 3.59 -1.04
CA ILE A 82 22.53 2.16 -1.24
C ILE A 82 23.81 1.45 -1.63
N ALA A 83 24.11 0.33 -0.98
CA ALA A 83 25.12 -0.64 -1.43
C ALA A 83 24.43 -1.97 -1.75
N ALA A 84 24.68 -2.53 -2.93
CA ALA A 84 24.00 -3.75 -3.37
C ALA A 84 24.93 -4.67 -4.18
N ASP A 85 24.64 -5.96 -4.09
CA ASP A 85 25.12 -7.01 -4.99
C ASP A 85 24.01 -8.08 -5.12
N PRO A 86 24.14 -9.11 -5.97
CA PRO A 86 23.08 -10.12 -6.16
C PRO A 86 22.66 -10.88 -4.88
N THR A 87 23.49 -10.85 -3.84
CA THR A 87 23.26 -11.58 -2.59
C THR A 87 22.74 -10.71 -1.45
N ARG A 88 22.87 -9.38 -1.53
CA ARG A 88 22.50 -8.47 -0.43
C ARG A 88 22.17 -7.06 -0.92
N LEU A 89 21.40 -6.36 -0.09
CA LEU A 89 21.00 -4.98 -0.30
C LEU A 89 21.13 -4.23 1.03
N THR A 90 21.80 -3.09 1.04
CA THR A 90 22.02 -2.29 2.24
C THR A 90 21.54 -0.87 2.01
N ILE A 91 20.64 -0.38 2.88
CA ILE A 91 19.97 0.91 2.73
C ILE A 91 20.33 1.83 3.89
N GLY A 92 20.89 3.00 3.59
CA GLY A 92 21.11 4.06 4.58
C GLY A 92 19.85 4.91 4.71
N GLY A 93 19.29 5.01 5.91
CA GLY A 93 18.17 5.88 6.26
C GLY A 93 18.60 7.07 7.12
N THR A 94 17.64 7.79 7.72
CA THR A 94 17.89 8.97 8.57
C THR A 94 18.93 8.72 9.66
N ASN A 95 18.77 7.62 10.41
CA ASN A 95 19.58 7.30 11.58
C ASN A 95 19.87 5.78 11.69
N THR A 96 19.67 5.05 10.60
CA THR A 96 19.78 3.60 10.56
C THR A 96 20.43 3.12 9.27
N VAL A 97 21.16 2.01 9.34
CA VAL A 97 21.55 1.23 8.17
C VAL A 97 20.88 -0.13 8.21
N TRP A 98 20.07 -0.42 7.19
CA TRP A 98 19.32 -1.66 7.05
C TRP A 98 20.08 -2.64 6.17
N TYR A 99 20.23 -3.87 6.65
CA TYR A 99 20.90 -4.94 5.94
C TYR A 99 19.89 -5.99 5.52
N TYR A 100 19.77 -6.19 4.21
CA TYR A 100 18.94 -7.22 3.61
C TYR A 100 19.81 -8.31 2.97
N ARG A 101 19.34 -9.55 3.07
CA ARG A 101 19.94 -10.71 2.41
C ARG A 101 18.96 -11.27 1.39
N ASN A 102 19.43 -11.56 0.18
CA ASN A 102 18.63 -12.26 -0.82
C ASN A 102 18.49 -13.75 -0.44
N LEU A 103 17.26 -14.23 -0.30
CA LEU A 103 16.90 -15.64 -0.13
C LEU A 103 15.94 -16.05 -1.25
N PRO A 104 16.45 -16.55 -2.39
CA PRO A 104 15.62 -16.96 -3.52
C PRO A 104 14.58 -18.04 -3.16
N ALA A 105 14.84 -18.88 -2.14
CA ALA A 105 13.90 -19.91 -1.67
C ALA A 105 12.57 -19.35 -1.12
N VAL A 106 12.52 -18.06 -0.78
CA VAL A 106 11.28 -17.39 -0.35
C VAL A 106 10.48 -16.92 -1.55
N ALA A 107 11.11 -16.66 -2.70
CA ALA A 107 10.48 -16.07 -3.88
C ALA A 107 9.26 -16.84 -4.42
N PRO A 108 9.25 -18.21 -4.46
CA PRO A 108 8.07 -18.97 -4.89
C PRO A 108 6.84 -18.81 -3.97
N LYS A 109 7.04 -18.33 -2.73
CA LYS A 109 5.97 -18.10 -1.74
C LYS A 109 5.39 -16.68 -1.81
N LEU A 110 5.86 -15.88 -2.76
CA LEU A 110 5.42 -14.50 -2.95
C LEU A 110 4.34 -14.44 -4.02
N ASP A 111 3.35 -13.59 -3.80
CA ASP A 111 2.39 -13.24 -4.84
C ASP A 111 2.95 -12.14 -5.75
N PRO A 112 2.69 -12.20 -7.07
CA PRO A 112 2.07 -13.32 -7.77
C PRO A 112 3.03 -14.52 -7.88
N VAL A 113 2.49 -15.71 -7.66
CA VAL A 113 3.24 -16.98 -7.67
C VAL A 113 4.00 -17.15 -8.99
N GLY A 114 5.27 -17.51 -8.90
CA GLY A 114 6.14 -17.82 -10.06
C GLY A 114 6.72 -16.60 -10.77
N LYS A 115 6.47 -15.38 -10.29
CA LYS A 115 7.02 -14.15 -10.92
C LYS A 115 8.36 -13.71 -10.33
N HIS A 116 8.55 -13.88 -9.03
CA HIS A 116 9.72 -13.39 -8.30
C HIS A 116 10.91 -14.35 -8.43
N ASP A 117 12.11 -13.82 -8.68
CA ASP A 117 13.36 -14.58 -8.75
C ASP A 117 14.34 -14.26 -7.61
N ALA A 118 14.05 -13.24 -6.80
CA ALA A 118 14.80 -12.86 -5.62
C ALA A 118 13.88 -12.34 -4.52
N CYS A 119 14.27 -12.53 -3.26
CA CYS A 119 13.56 -11.99 -2.11
C CYS A 119 14.55 -11.51 -1.05
N TYR A 120 14.60 -10.19 -0.85
CA TYR A 120 15.48 -9.53 0.10
C TYR A 120 14.80 -9.46 1.48
N LEU A 121 15.38 -10.15 2.45
CA LEU A 121 14.87 -10.19 3.84
C LEU A 121 15.73 -9.32 4.75
N PRO A 122 15.15 -8.46 5.60
CA PRO A 122 15.90 -7.71 6.59
C PRO A 122 16.54 -8.67 7.60
N ARG A 123 17.84 -8.50 7.87
CA ARG A 123 18.64 -9.35 8.77
C ARG A 123 19.30 -8.59 9.92
N ARG A 124 19.61 -7.31 9.72
CA ARG A 124 20.22 -6.45 10.73
C ARG A 124 19.79 -5.01 10.47
N ILE A 125 19.60 -4.25 11.54
CA ILE A 125 19.45 -2.80 11.50
C ILE A 125 20.50 -2.25 12.45
N HIS A 126 21.38 -1.39 11.95
CA HIS A 126 22.39 -0.69 12.75
C HIS A 126 21.93 0.74 13.01
N VAL A 127 22.10 1.25 14.23
CA VAL A 127 21.69 2.61 14.60
C VAL A 127 22.90 3.56 14.59
N THR A 128 22.89 4.53 13.69
CA THR A 128 24.02 5.46 13.45
C THR A 128 23.83 6.84 14.10
N GLY A 129 22.60 7.24 14.39
CA GLY A 129 22.27 8.67 14.50
C GLY A 129 22.31 9.37 13.14
N ASP A 130 22.05 10.68 13.10
CA ASP A 130 22.00 11.46 11.85
C ASP A 130 23.41 11.77 11.32
N ILE A 131 23.97 10.83 10.57
CA ILE A 131 25.27 10.97 9.89
C ILE A 131 25.13 11.35 8.41
N ASP A 132 23.90 11.55 7.93
CA ASP A 132 23.56 11.97 6.57
C ASP A 132 24.25 11.12 5.49
N ILE A 133 23.81 9.86 5.35
CA ILE A 133 24.48 8.80 4.58
C ILE A 133 24.37 9.03 3.06
N HIS A 134 25.36 9.65 2.44
CA HIS A 134 25.28 10.00 1.01
C HIS A 134 25.74 8.90 0.05
N GLU A 135 26.65 8.02 0.48
CA GLU A 135 27.12 6.93 -0.36
C GLU A 135 27.60 5.79 0.51
N MET A 136 27.48 4.56 0.02
CA MET A 136 27.99 3.39 0.70
C MET A 136 28.52 2.37 -0.30
N ALA A 137 29.54 1.61 0.10
CA ALA A 137 30.04 0.49 -0.69
C ALA A 137 30.71 -0.54 0.23
N TYR A 138 30.61 -1.81 -0.15
CA TYR A 138 31.41 -2.85 0.48
C TYR A 138 32.81 -2.90 -0.14
N ASP A 139 33.82 -3.09 0.69
CA ASP A 139 35.16 -3.43 0.22
C ASP A 139 35.31 -4.95 -0.01
N ARG A 140 36.49 -5.35 -0.46
CA ARG A 140 36.84 -6.74 -0.76
C ARG A 140 36.86 -7.66 0.48
N ASP A 141 36.91 -7.09 1.67
CA ASP A 141 36.98 -7.79 2.96
C ASP A 141 35.59 -7.82 3.65
N ASP A 142 34.54 -7.45 2.91
CA ASP A 142 33.14 -7.41 3.35
C ASP A 142 32.82 -6.32 4.38
N GLU A 143 33.68 -5.32 4.54
CA GLU A 143 33.44 -4.17 5.42
C GLU A 143 32.63 -3.10 4.66
N LEU A 144 31.54 -2.61 5.27
CA LEU A 144 30.74 -1.54 4.71
C LEU A 144 31.39 -0.18 5.01
N TRP A 145 31.76 0.52 3.95
CA TRP A 145 32.22 1.90 3.99
C TRP A 145 31.06 2.86 3.73
N VAL A 146 31.00 3.92 4.53
CA VAL A 146 29.90 4.89 4.54
C VAL A 146 30.47 6.29 4.43
N VAL A 147 29.92 7.09 3.51
CA VAL A 147 30.14 8.54 3.47
C VAL A 147 29.26 9.18 4.54
N ASN A 148 29.91 9.60 5.63
CA ASN A 148 29.30 10.38 6.71
C ASN A 148 29.48 11.86 6.39
N THR A 149 28.49 12.40 5.69
CA THR A 149 28.50 13.80 5.22
C THR A 149 28.39 14.78 6.38
N ARG A 150 27.59 14.44 7.39
CA ARG A 150 27.41 15.26 8.59
C ARG A 150 28.74 15.57 9.28
N PHE A 151 29.62 14.58 9.39
CA PHE A 151 30.95 14.71 10.01
C PHE A 151 32.10 14.90 9.02
N GLY A 152 31.83 14.97 7.71
CA GLY A 152 32.84 15.17 6.67
C GLY A 152 33.89 14.05 6.62
N CYS A 153 33.50 12.79 6.84
CA CYS A 153 34.43 11.67 6.91
C CYS A 153 33.90 10.40 6.22
N LEU A 154 34.80 9.47 5.93
CA LEU A 154 34.46 8.07 5.68
C LEU A 154 34.51 7.30 6.99
N CYS A 155 33.52 6.44 7.21
CA CYS A 155 33.47 5.57 8.38
C CYS A 155 33.05 4.15 8.03
N THR A 156 33.29 3.24 8.97
CA THR A 156 32.75 1.87 8.96
C THR A 156 31.84 1.68 10.17
N LEU A 157 31.12 0.55 10.22
CA LEU A 157 30.13 0.26 11.26
C LEU A 157 30.52 -0.99 12.05
N ASP A 158 30.40 -0.92 13.37
CA ASP A 158 30.66 -2.03 14.28
C ASP A 158 29.54 -2.14 15.34
N ALA A 159 29.55 -3.19 16.15
CA ALA A 159 28.47 -3.44 17.11
C ALA A 159 28.48 -2.53 18.35
N ALA A 160 29.59 -1.84 18.64
CA ALA A 160 29.78 -1.05 19.86
C ALA A 160 29.54 0.45 19.64
N HIS A 161 29.75 0.95 18.42
CA HIS A 161 29.69 2.38 18.09
C HIS A 161 28.61 2.69 17.06
N SER A 162 28.13 3.94 17.08
CA SER A 162 27.25 4.45 16.02
C SER A 162 27.95 4.44 14.66
N PHE A 163 29.22 4.81 14.61
CA PHE A 163 30.11 4.70 13.46
C PHE A 163 31.58 4.81 13.91
N HIS A 164 32.50 4.25 13.13
CA HIS A 164 33.94 4.31 13.35
C HIS A 164 34.64 5.09 12.22
N PRO A 165 35.05 6.35 12.43
CA PRO A 165 35.77 7.14 11.42
C PRO A 165 37.05 6.44 10.95
N ARG A 166 37.27 6.40 9.63
CA ARG A 166 38.45 5.78 9.01
C ARG A 166 39.31 6.78 8.26
N TRP A 167 38.68 7.78 7.66
CA TRP A 167 39.36 8.79 6.85
C TRP A 167 38.57 10.10 6.83
N ARG A 168 39.27 11.23 6.70
CA ARG A 168 38.68 12.55 6.45
C ARG A 168 39.66 13.38 5.62
N PRO A 169 39.20 14.36 4.81
CA PRO A 169 40.12 15.27 4.13
C PRO A 169 40.98 16.03 5.15
N THR A 170 42.28 16.16 4.89
CA THR A 170 43.22 16.90 5.78
C THR A 170 42.82 18.34 6.10
N PHE A 171 42.07 19.01 5.21
CA PHE A 171 41.60 20.37 5.45
C PHE A 171 40.42 20.45 6.44
N VAL A 172 39.74 19.33 6.73
CA VAL A 172 38.68 19.28 7.74
C VAL A 172 39.33 19.08 9.11
N SER A 173 39.34 20.11 9.96
CA SER A 173 40.15 20.15 11.19
C SER A 173 39.61 19.30 12.33
N ALA A 174 38.30 19.05 12.40
CA ALA A 174 37.67 18.22 13.44
C ALA A 174 36.51 17.38 12.92
N LEU A 175 36.22 16.26 13.62
CA LEU A 175 34.97 15.50 13.46
C LEU A 175 33.84 16.25 14.17
N ALA A 176 33.18 17.14 13.45
CA ALA A 176 32.06 17.95 13.95
C ALA A 176 30.82 17.71 13.09
N PRO A 177 29.61 17.63 13.68
CA PRO A 177 28.37 17.37 12.95
C PRO A 177 27.85 18.61 12.18
N GLU A 178 28.73 19.25 11.41
CA GLU A 178 28.56 20.60 10.86
C GLU A 178 28.51 20.63 9.32
N ASP A 179 28.64 19.47 8.66
CA ASP A 179 28.63 19.36 7.19
C ASP A 179 29.55 20.41 6.53
N ARG A 180 30.84 20.37 6.91
CA ARG A 180 31.80 21.44 6.58
C ARG A 180 32.14 21.50 5.10
N CYS A 181 32.36 20.35 4.48
CA CYS A 181 32.79 20.22 3.08
C CYS A 181 31.75 19.53 2.17
N HIS A 182 30.70 18.95 2.76
CA HIS A 182 29.73 18.08 2.10
C HIS A 182 30.37 16.97 1.27
N LEU A 183 30.94 15.98 1.98
CA LEU A 183 31.43 14.76 1.36
C LEU A 183 30.23 14.02 0.74
N ASN A 184 30.28 13.73 -0.56
CA ASN A 184 29.06 13.45 -1.34
C ASN A 184 29.10 12.10 -2.07
N GLY A 185 30.28 11.55 -2.31
CA GLY A 185 30.41 10.33 -3.09
C GLY A 185 31.71 9.58 -2.83
N LEU A 186 31.69 8.29 -3.13
CA LEU A 186 32.77 7.34 -2.92
C LEU A 186 32.90 6.43 -4.15
N ALA A 187 34.13 6.26 -4.64
CA ALA A 187 34.50 5.32 -5.68
C ALA A 187 35.43 4.26 -5.10
N MET A 188 35.14 3.00 -5.45
CA MET A 188 35.97 1.85 -5.12
C MET A 188 36.88 1.52 -6.31
N VAL A 189 38.15 1.21 -6.04
CA VAL A 189 39.11 0.66 -7.02
C VAL A 189 39.67 -0.63 -6.46
N ASP A 190 39.59 -1.70 -7.24
CA ASP A 190 39.94 -3.06 -6.81
C ASP A 190 39.27 -3.44 -5.48
N GLY A 191 38.01 -3.02 -5.26
CA GLY A 191 37.29 -3.31 -4.02
C GLY A 191 37.89 -2.62 -2.79
N ARG A 192 38.51 -1.45 -2.93
CA ARG A 192 38.93 -0.59 -1.81
C ARG A 192 38.46 0.85 -2.02
N PRO A 193 38.11 1.61 -0.97
CA PRO A 193 37.88 3.05 -1.09
C PRO A 193 39.08 3.71 -1.74
N LYS A 194 38.88 4.45 -2.84
CA LYS A 194 39.99 5.12 -3.53
C LYS A 194 39.77 6.60 -3.83
N TYR A 195 38.59 6.98 -4.28
CA TYR A 195 38.28 8.38 -4.58
C TYR A 195 37.01 8.83 -3.89
N VAL A 196 36.97 10.10 -3.48
CA VAL A 196 35.75 10.74 -2.97
C VAL A 196 35.50 12.06 -3.66
N THR A 197 34.24 12.48 -3.67
CA THR A 197 33.86 13.84 -4.08
C THR A 197 33.34 14.63 -2.90
N ALA A 198 33.58 15.94 -2.91
CA ALA A 198 33.04 16.89 -1.94
C ALA A 198 32.54 18.15 -2.67
N LEU A 199 31.62 18.91 -2.07
CA LEU A 199 31.09 20.12 -2.70
C LEU A 199 31.95 21.36 -2.47
N GLY A 200 32.90 21.33 -1.53
CA GLY A 200 33.79 22.45 -1.25
C GLY A 200 35.01 22.09 -0.41
N GLU A 201 36.12 22.81 -0.65
CA GLU A 201 37.30 22.83 0.21
C GLU A 201 37.04 23.79 1.39
N ALA A 202 36.23 23.35 2.36
CA ALA A 202 35.77 24.18 3.47
C ALA A 202 35.83 23.43 4.81
N ASP A 203 36.12 24.19 5.88
CA ASP A 203 36.28 23.70 7.26
C ASP A 203 35.48 24.52 8.28
N ILE A 204 34.35 25.06 7.83
CA ILE A 204 33.38 25.77 8.67
C ILE A 204 31.99 25.19 8.39
N GLU A 205 31.08 25.32 9.35
CA GLU A 205 29.71 24.82 9.21
C GLU A 205 29.08 25.28 7.90
N GLY A 206 28.79 24.31 7.01
CA GLY A 206 28.17 24.60 5.74
C GLY A 206 28.96 25.44 4.74
N GLY A 207 30.28 25.60 4.90
CA GLY A 207 31.09 26.54 4.11
C GLY A 207 31.08 26.28 2.60
N TRP A 208 30.84 25.02 2.19
CA TRP A 208 30.70 24.63 0.79
C TRP A 208 29.56 25.36 0.04
N ARG A 209 28.52 25.84 0.74
CA ARG A 209 27.33 26.44 0.11
C ARG A 209 27.64 27.70 -0.71
N GLY A 210 28.68 28.45 -0.32
CA GLY A 210 29.05 29.72 -0.95
C GLY A 210 29.57 29.58 -2.39
N ASN A 211 30.24 28.46 -2.71
CA ASN A 211 30.83 28.22 -4.04
C ASN A 211 30.37 26.89 -4.67
N LYS A 212 29.21 26.36 -4.29
CA LYS A 212 28.67 25.07 -4.78
C LYS A 212 28.67 24.84 -6.31
N ALA A 213 28.65 25.90 -7.12
CA ALA A 213 28.69 25.80 -8.58
C ALA A 213 30.08 25.46 -9.15
N HIS A 214 31.15 25.80 -8.41
CA HIS A 214 32.55 25.65 -8.85
C HIS A 214 33.50 25.21 -7.73
N GLY A 215 32.96 24.81 -6.58
CA GLY A 215 33.72 24.45 -5.38
C GLY A 215 34.02 22.96 -5.29
N GLY A 216 33.40 22.15 -6.14
CA GLY A 216 33.46 20.70 -6.06
C GLY A 216 34.87 20.15 -6.27
N LEU A 217 35.15 19.07 -5.54
CA LEU A 217 36.45 18.43 -5.47
C LEU A 217 36.34 16.95 -5.87
N LEU A 218 37.46 16.43 -6.38
CA LEU A 218 37.76 15.00 -6.42
C LEU A 218 39.05 14.77 -5.62
N ILE A 219 39.04 13.85 -4.66
CA ILE A 219 40.15 13.61 -3.72
C ILE A 219 40.56 12.15 -3.81
N ASP A 220 41.86 11.88 -3.89
CA ASP A 220 42.44 10.54 -3.70
C ASP A 220 42.55 10.26 -2.19
N ILE A 221 41.98 9.15 -1.74
CA ILE A 221 41.94 8.80 -0.31
C ILE A 221 43.34 8.44 0.22
N ASP A 222 44.15 7.74 -0.58
CA ASP A 222 45.45 7.20 -0.12
C ASP A 222 46.48 8.31 0.08
N SER A 223 46.55 9.24 -0.88
CA SER A 223 47.48 10.38 -0.80
C SER A 223 46.88 11.60 -0.12
N ASN A 224 45.55 11.62 0.03
CA ASN A 224 44.77 12.80 0.44
C ASN A 224 44.99 14.01 -0.52
N GLU A 225 45.39 13.75 -1.76
CA GLU A 225 45.58 14.80 -2.75
C GLU A 225 44.25 15.19 -3.39
N ILE A 226 43.97 16.49 -3.51
CA ILE A 226 42.86 17.00 -4.29
C ILE A 226 43.27 16.99 -5.77
N LEU A 227 42.73 16.02 -6.51
CA LEU A 227 43.02 15.76 -7.91
C LEU A 227 42.35 16.77 -8.84
N LEU A 228 41.08 17.10 -8.57
CA LEU A 228 40.30 18.07 -9.35
C LEU A 228 39.69 19.13 -8.44
N ARG A 229 39.59 20.35 -8.96
CA ARG A 229 38.83 21.48 -8.40
C ARG A 229 37.97 22.08 -9.49
N GLY A 230 36.82 22.64 -9.12
CA GLY A 230 35.96 23.32 -10.09
C GLY A 230 34.72 22.54 -10.50
N LEU A 231 34.56 21.30 -10.04
CA LEU A 231 33.40 20.47 -10.39
C LEU A 231 32.11 21.11 -9.88
N SER A 232 31.06 21.07 -10.69
CA SER A 232 29.75 21.60 -10.31
C SER A 232 28.92 20.54 -9.61
N MET A 233 28.86 20.63 -8.28
CA MET A 233 28.17 19.68 -7.41
C MET A 233 28.47 18.19 -7.71
N PRO A 234 29.72 17.73 -7.59
CA PRO A 234 30.11 16.38 -8.00
C PRO A 234 29.47 15.29 -7.12
N HIS A 235 28.92 14.25 -7.74
CA HIS A 235 28.21 13.15 -7.07
C HIS A 235 28.62 11.78 -7.64
N SER A 236 28.49 10.73 -6.81
CA SER A 236 28.68 9.31 -7.16
C SER A 236 29.83 9.03 -8.13
N PRO A 237 31.09 9.31 -7.75
CA PRO A 237 32.22 8.88 -8.55
C PRO A 237 32.24 7.34 -8.62
N ARG A 238 32.59 6.79 -9.78
CA ARG A 238 32.70 5.34 -10.00
C ARG A 238 33.91 5.04 -10.86
N PHE A 239 34.71 4.07 -10.45
CA PHE A 239 35.77 3.53 -11.31
C PHE A 239 35.22 2.29 -12.02
N TYR A 240 35.09 2.38 -13.35
CA TYR A 240 34.49 1.33 -14.16
C TYR A 240 35.17 1.27 -15.53
N GLN A 241 35.52 0.06 -15.98
CA GLN A 241 36.28 -0.18 -17.21
C GLN A 241 37.57 0.66 -17.31
N ASN A 242 38.37 0.67 -16.23
CA ASN A 242 39.63 1.41 -16.14
C ASN A 242 39.49 2.94 -16.36
N GLN A 243 38.30 3.48 -16.11
CA GLN A 243 37.97 4.89 -16.26
C GLN A 243 37.28 5.37 -14.99
N LEU A 244 37.70 6.53 -14.48
CA LEU A 244 36.99 7.21 -13.41
C LEU A 244 35.87 8.08 -14.01
N TRP A 245 34.65 7.83 -13.58
CA TRP A 245 33.45 8.55 -13.97
C TRP A 245 32.95 9.38 -12.80
N VAL A 246 32.38 10.55 -13.09
CA VAL A 246 31.77 11.43 -12.10
C VAL A 246 30.50 12.07 -12.66
N LEU A 247 29.49 12.24 -11.82
CA LEU A 247 28.32 13.06 -12.16
C LEU A 247 28.59 14.50 -11.75
N GLU A 248 28.50 15.44 -12.68
CA GLU A 248 28.42 16.87 -12.34
C GLU A 248 26.96 17.26 -12.20
N SER A 249 26.41 17.07 -11.00
CA SER A 249 24.98 17.27 -10.72
C SER A 249 24.51 18.68 -11.09
N GLY A 250 25.36 19.70 -10.85
CA GLY A 250 25.05 21.09 -11.18
C GLY A 250 25.12 21.44 -12.66
N GLN A 251 25.71 20.56 -13.49
CA GLN A 251 25.62 20.63 -14.96
C GLN A 251 24.54 19.70 -15.52
N GLY A 252 24.07 18.73 -14.73
CA GLY A 252 23.21 17.65 -15.20
C GLY A 252 23.94 16.75 -16.19
N SER A 253 25.18 16.34 -15.89
CA SER A 253 26.00 15.58 -16.84
C SER A 253 26.74 14.39 -16.22
N LEU A 254 27.13 13.46 -17.08
CA LEU A 254 28.14 12.43 -16.83
C LEU A 254 29.46 12.88 -17.44
N ALA A 255 30.54 12.81 -16.67
CA ALA A 255 31.89 13.12 -17.12
C ALA A 255 32.87 11.97 -16.90
N ALA A 256 33.84 11.87 -17.82
CA ALA A 256 35.01 11.00 -17.70
C ALA A 256 36.21 11.82 -17.22
N VAL A 257 36.88 11.37 -16.16
CA VAL A 257 38.04 12.02 -15.56
C VAL A 257 39.33 11.48 -16.16
N ASP A 258 40.18 12.38 -16.65
CA ASP A 258 41.56 12.05 -17.01
C ASP A 258 42.47 12.36 -15.82
N LEU A 259 42.91 11.30 -15.14
CA LEU A 259 43.77 11.38 -13.97
C LEU A 259 45.19 11.86 -14.30
N ALA A 260 45.67 11.63 -15.53
CA ALA A 260 47.00 12.04 -15.94
C ALA A 260 47.07 13.55 -16.18
N THR A 261 46.06 14.11 -16.85
CA THR A 261 45.99 15.55 -17.12
C THR A 261 45.28 16.35 -16.02
N ARG A 262 44.62 15.67 -15.07
CA ARG A 262 43.77 16.28 -14.02
C ARG A 262 42.68 17.16 -14.63
N THR A 263 42.04 16.63 -15.67
CA THR A 263 40.90 17.26 -16.35
C THR A 263 39.74 16.27 -16.42
N TRP A 264 38.59 16.74 -16.90
CA TRP A 264 37.46 15.87 -17.18
C TRP A 264 36.75 16.34 -18.45
N ARG A 265 36.07 15.40 -19.10
CA ARG A 265 35.29 15.66 -20.32
C ARG A 265 33.86 15.21 -20.09
N THR A 266 32.90 16.10 -20.36
CA THR A 266 31.48 15.75 -20.43
C THR A 266 31.25 14.73 -21.53
N VAL A 267 30.64 13.60 -21.17
CA VAL A 267 30.28 12.51 -22.09
C VAL A 267 28.81 12.59 -22.48
N ALA A 268 27.94 12.92 -21.54
CA ALA A 268 26.51 13.06 -21.80
C ALA A 268 25.88 14.10 -20.87
N GLU A 269 24.81 14.74 -21.35
CA GLU A 269 24.01 15.69 -20.59
C GLU A 269 22.56 15.18 -20.48
N MET A 270 21.92 15.46 -19.36
CA MET A 270 20.60 14.94 -19.00
C MET A 270 19.69 16.07 -18.50
N PRO A 271 18.36 15.92 -18.66
CA PRO A 271 17.40 16.96 -18.30
C PRO A 271 17.05 16.97 -16.80
N GLY A 272 18.05 17.00 -15.92
CA GLY A 272 17.86 16.97 -14.46
C GLY A 272 19.18 16.95 -13.69
N PHE A 273 19.10 17.16 -12.37
CA PHE A 273 20.27 17.04 -11.50
C PHE A 273 20.69 15.57 -11.42
N THR A 274 21.88 15.24 -11.91
CA THR A 274 22.39 13.86 -11.92
C THR A 274 22.78 13.42 -10.52
N ARG A 275 22.31 12.25 -10.09
CA ARG A 275 22.49 11.67 -8.75
C ARG A 275 22.38 10.16 -8.82
N GLY A 276 23.33 9.45 -8.20
CA GLY A 276 23.39 8.00 -8.30
C GLY A 276 23.77 7.53 -9.71
N ILE A 277 24.76 6.66 -9.79
CA ILE A 277 25.13 6.00 -11.03
C ILE A 277 25.65 4.61 -10.73
N ASP A 278 25.27 3.68 -11.59
CA ASP A 278 25.86 2.35 -11.67
C ASP A 278 25.91 1.87 -13.13
N PHE A 279 26.70 0.84 -13.40
CA PHE A 279 27.05 0.42 -14.76
C PHE A 279 26.76 -1.06 -15.01
N TYR A 280 26.41 -1.38 -16.25
CA TYR A 280 26.36 -2.76 -16.75
C TYR A 280 26.72 -2.82 -18.23
N GLY A 281 27.76 -3.57 -18.57
CA GLY A 281 28.29 -3.58 -19.93
C GLY A 281 28.70 -2.16 -20.37
N PRO A 282 28.25 -1.68 -21.55
CA PRO A 282 28.51 -0.31 -22.02
C PRO A 282 27.50 0.73 -21.52
N LEU A 283 26.64 0.39 -20.57
CA LEU A 283 25.52 1.23 -20.14
C LEU A 283 25.78 1.82 -18.76
N ALA A 284 25.45 3.11 -18.62
CA ALA A 284 25.31 3.81 -17.35
C ALA A 284 23.83 4.03 -17.04
N PHE A 285 23.43 3.70 -15.81
CA PHE A 285 22.10 3.95 -15.27
C PHE A 285 22.19 5.12 -14.30
N ILE A 286 21.59 6.26 -14.64
CA ILE A 286 21.83 7.54 -13.97
C ILE A 286 20.52 8.08 -13.43
N GLY A 287 20.47 8.34 -12.12
CA GLY A 287 19.31 8.96 -11.48
C GLY A 287 19.27 10.46 -11.75
N LEU A 288 18.07 11.00 -11.94
CA LEU A 288 17.81 12.41 -12.12
C LEU A 288 16.83 12.93 -11.07
N SER A 289 17.04 14.19 -10.68
CA SER A 289 16.18 14.93 -9.77
C SER A 289 15.72 16.26 -10.35
N GLN A 290 14.47 16.65 -10.06
CA GLN A 290 13.90 17.93 -10.51
C GLN A 290 14.41 19.10 -9.67
N VAL A 291 14.51 18.87 -8.36
CA VAL A 291 14.88 19.77 -7.25
C VAL A 291 14.27 21.20 -7.37
N ARG A 292 13.36 21.53 -6.45
CA ARG A 292 12.77 22.88 -6.35
C ARG A 292 13.85 23.91 -5.99
N GLU A 293 13.67 25.14 -6.46
CA GLU A 293 14.58 26.24 -6.11
C GLU A 293 14.60 26.45 -4.58
N SER A 294 15.76 26.17 -3.98
CA SER A 294 16.08 26.51 -2.59
C SER A 294 17.39 27.28 -2.55
N ALA A 295 17.76 27.86 -1.40
CA ALA A 295 19.05 28.53 -1.22
C ALA A 295 20.26 27.65 -1.60
N VAL A 296 20.11 26.32 -1.53
CA VAL A 296 21.14 25.34 -1.90
C VAL A 296 21.26 25.18 -3.42
N PHE A 297 20.28 25.54 -4.24
CA PHE A 297 20.32 25.34 -5.70
C PHE A 297 20.34 26.65 -6.51
N SER A 298 20.35 27.80 -5.84
CA SER A 298 20.50 29.10 -6.48
C SER A 298 21.85 29.25 -7.19
N GLY A 299 21.85 29.83 -8.40
CA GLY A 299 23.06 30.15 -9.16
C GLY A 299 23.70 28.98 -9.94
N ILE A 300 23.08 27.79 -9.93
CA ILE A 300 23.61 26.59 -10.59
C ILE A 300 23.41 26.64 -12.13
N PRO A 301 24.40 26.24 -12.95
CA PRO A 301 24.32 26.27 -14.42
C PRO A 301 23.10 25.56 -15.01
N LEU A 302 22.76 24.36 -14.54
CA LEU A 302 21.62 23.59 -15.02
C LEU A 302 20.28 24.33 -14.87
N VAL A 303 20.08 25.04 -13.76
CA VAL A 303 18.85 25.81 -13.48
C VAL A 303 18.69 26.95 -14.49
N LYS A 304 19.80 27.58 -14.90
CA LYS A 304 19.79 28.60 -15.95
C LYS A 304 19.50 28.01 -17.33
N ARG A 305 19.97 26.80 -17.59
CA ARG A 305 19.91 26.14 -18.90
C ARG A 305 18.55 25.50 -19.20
N LEU A 306 17.89 24.92 -18.19
CA LEU A 306 16.64 24.17 -18.37
C LEU A 306 15.48 24.79 -17.59
N ARG A 307 14.40 25.12 -18.31
CA ARG A 307 13.15 25.61 -17.73
C ARG A 307 12.41 24.52 -16.96
N GLU A 308 12.36 23.31 -17.52
CA GLU A 308 11.77 22.12 -16.90
C GLU A 308 12.84 21.06 -16.69
N ARG A 309 12.79 20.40 -15.53
CA ARG A 309 13.69 19.32 -15.13
C ARG A 309 12.87 18.08 -14.85
N THR A 310 13.49 16.92 -14.99
CA THR A 310 12.83 15.62 -14.87
C THR A 310 13.40 14.80 -13.71
N CYS A 311 12.60 13.88 -13.19
CA CYS A 311 13.03 12.90 -12.19
C CYS A 311 12.84 11.49 -12.72
N GLY A 312 13.81 10.61 -12.47
CA GLY A 312 13.76 9.21 -12.88
C GLY A 312 15.15 8.65 -13.17
N VAL A 313 15.24 7.62 -14.00
CA VAL A 313 16.50 6.94 -14.36
C VAL A 313 16.71 6.96 -15.86
N TRP A 314 17.87 7.44 -16.30
CA TRP A 314 18.29 7.52 -17.70
C TRP A 314 19.34 6.45 -17.99
N VAL A 315 19.21 5.81 -19.14
CA VAL A 315 20.15 4.80 -19.63
C VAL A 315 21.00 5.41 -20.73
N VAL A 316 22.30 5.50 -20.50
CA VAL A 316 23.24 6.18 -21.41
C VAL A 316 24.35 5.21 -21.81
N ARG A 317 24.68 5.20 -23.10
CA ARG A 317 25.87 4.52 -23.61
C ARG A 317 27.12 5.32 -23.32
N ILE A 318 28.08 4.71 -22.62
CA ILE A 318 29.26 5.43 -22.10
C ILE A 318 30.30 5.75 -23.18
N ASP A 319 30.28 5.00 -24.29
CA ASP A 319 31.20 5.18 -25.42
C ASP A 319 30.77 6.30 -26.37
N THR A 320 29.47 6.50 -26.54
CA THR A 320 28.91 7.52 -27.45
C THR A 320 28.28 8.71 -26.74
N GLY A 321 27.89 8.58 -25.47
CA GLY A 321 27.07 9.56 -24.74
C GLY A 321 25.58 9.54 -25.10
N GLU A 322 25.15 8.59 -25.94
CA GLU A 322 23.78 8.49 -26.42
C GLU A 322 22.83 8.01 -25.33
N THR A 323 21.69 8.67 -25.16
CA THR A 323 20.60 8.21 -24.28
C THR A 323 19.77 7.16 -25.01
N LEU A 324 19.74 5.93 -24.50
CA LEU A 324 18.97 4.82 -25.07
C LEU A 324 17.52 4.78 -24.59
N GLY A 325 17.23 5.33 -23.42
CA GLY A 325 15.91 5.27 -22.83
C GLY A 325 15.86 5.89 -21.44
N PHE A 326 14.65 5.99 -20.91
CA PHE A 326 14.42 6.51 -19.56
C PHE A 326 13.20 5.88 -18.91
N LEU A 327 13.20 5.88 -17.59
CA LEU A 327 12.00 5.82 -16.76
C LEU A 327 11.88 7.16 -16.05
N ARG A 328 10.74 7.83 -16.16
CA ARG A 328 10.45 9.16 -15.60
C ARG A 328 9.27 9.08 -14.64
N PHE A 329 9.40 9.67 -13.47
CA PHE A 329 8.28 9.87 -12.54
C PHE A 329 7.50 11.13 -12.91
N GLU A 330 6.18 11.01 -13.00
CA GLU A 330 5.25 12.11 -13.33
C GLU A 330 4.56 12.67 -12.09
N ALA A 331 4.44 11.88 -11.01
CA ALA A 331 3.82 12.30 -9.75
C ALA A 331 4.47 11.61 -8.54
N GLY A 332 4.47 12.30 -7.39
CA GLY A 332 4.90 11.80 -6.08
C GLY A 332 6.40 11.52 -5.86
N VAL A 333 7.22 11.44 -6.93
CA VAL A 333 8.69 11.34 -6.82
C VAL A 333 9.34 12.46 -7.63
N GLN A 334 10.08 13.34 -6.95
CA GLN A 334 10.76 14.51 -7.53
C GLN A 334 12.29 14.40 -7.47
N GLU A 335 12.80 13.35 -6.82
CA GLU A 335 14.21 13.17 -6.49
C GLU A 335 14.59 11.69 -6.55
N ILE A 336 15.69 11.38 -7.24
CA ILE A 336 16.43 10.11 -7.13
C ILE A 336 17.79 10.43 -6.51
N PHE A 337 18.18 9.64 -5.52
CA PHE A 337 19.41 9.86 -4.77
C PHE A 337 20.51 8.85 -5.13
N ALA A 338 20.23 7.56 -4.98
CA ALA A 338 21.14 6.48 -5.36
C ALA A 338 20.50 5.58 -6.44
N VAL A 339 21.35 4.95 -7.24
CA VAL A 339 20.99 3.95 -8.26
C VAL A 339 21.97 2.78 -8.14
N GLN A 340 21.44 1.56 -8.08
CA GLN A 340 22.23 0.33 -8.11
C GLN A 340 21.59 -0.67 -9.07
N VAL A 341 22.41 -1.37 -9.86
CA VAL A 341 21.99 -2.44 -10.77
C VAL A 341 22.05 -3.78 -10.06
N LEU A 342 20.93 -4.50 -10.02
CA LEU A 342 20.86 -5.87 -9.51
C LEU A 342 21.06 -6.85 -10.67
N GLN A 343 22.29 -7.34 -10.81
CA GLN A 343 22.69 -8.23 -11.90
C GLN A 343 22.17 -9.66 -11.68
N GLY A 344 21.62 -10.27 -12.73
CA GLY A 344 21.06 -11.62 -12.68
C GLY A 344 19.72 -11.73 -11.94
N ILE A 345 19.09 -10.60 -11.62
CA ILE A 345 17.84 -10.52 -10.85
C ILE A 345 16.86 -9.65 -11.61
N ARG A 346 15.74 -10.20 -12.07
CA ARG A 346 14.77 -9.50 -12.93
C ARG A 346 13.59 -8.96 -12.15
N TYR A 347 13.09 -9.73 -11.18
CA TYR A 347 11.87 -9.42 -10.45
C TYR A 347 12.09 -9.62 -8.94
N PRO A 348 12.91 -8.75 -8.32
CA PRO A 348 13.18 -8.84 -6.89
C PRO A 348 11.98 -8.38 -6.07
N GLU A 349 11.81 -8.98 -4.90
CA GLU A 349 10.97 -8.47 -3.81
C GLU A 349 11.80 -8.09 -2.60
N MET A 350 11.32 -7.16 -1.78
CA MET A 350 11.90 -6.84 -0.48
C MET A 350 10.83 -6.98 0.59
N LEU A 351 11.08 -7.79 1.62
CA LEU A 351 10.10 -7.96 2.70
C LEU A 351 10.15 -6.77 3.67
N GLU A 352 8.99 -6.39 4.18
CA GLU A 352 8.89 -5.40 5.25
C GLU A 352 9.19 -6.05 6.61
N TRP A 353 9.60 -5.23 7.59
CA TRP A 353 9.96 -5.71 8.92
C TRP A 353 8.85 -6.51 9.63
N GLY A 354 7.58 -6.18 9.36
CA GLY A 354 6.41 -6.84 9.94
C GLY A 354 5.88 -8.03 9.12
N ASP A 355 6.56 -8.43 8.05
CA ASP A 355 6.08 -9.51 7.18
C ASP A 355 6.13 -10.87 7.89
N GLU A 356 4.99 -11.57 7.97
CA GLU A 356 4.87 -12.86 8.67
C GLU A 356 5.87 -13.90 8.14
N ARG A 357 6.25 -13.84 6.87
CA ARG A 357 7.21 -14.77 6.27
C ARG A 357 8.58 -14.69 6.94
N LEU A 358 8.92 -13.59 7.60
CA LEU A 358 10.16 -13.47 8.37
C LEU A 358 10.18 -14.42 9.58
N SER A 359 9.03 -14.74 10.17
CA SER A 359 8.93 -15.65 11.31
C SER A 359 9.18 -17.12 10.95
N HIS A 360 9.13 -17.45 9.65
CA HIS A 360 9.27 -18.82 9.15
C HIS A 360 10.36 -18.97 8.09
N SER A 361 11.17 -17.92 7.86
CA SER A 361 12.29 -17.93 6.92
C SER A 361 13.62 -17.86 7.67
N TYR A 362 14.34 -18.98 7.64
CA TYR A 362 15.60 -19.14 8.36
C TYR A 362 16.78 -19.10 7.38
N VAL A 363 17.83 -18.40 7.78
CA VAL A 363 19.15 -18.45 7.12
C VAL A 363 20.10 -19.11 8.09
N MET A 364 20.73 -20.20 7.66
CA MET A 364 21.64 -20.98 8.49
C MET A 364 22.90 -21.28 7.66
N PRO A 365 24.07 -21.46 8.30
CA PRO A 365 25.23 -22.04 7.63
C PRO A 365 24.89 -23.40 7.02
N ASP A 366 25.49 -23.74 5.88
CA ASP A 366 25.18 -24.97 5.14
C ASP A 366 25.34 -26.24 6.01
N GLU A 367 26.35 -26.27 6.87
CA GLU A 367 26.59 -27.36 7.83
C GLU A 367 25.46 -27.55 8.85
N ALA A 368 24.84 -26.45 9.29
CA ALA A 368 23.71 -26.49 10.20
C ALA A 368 22.41 -26.79 9.44
N LEU A 369 22.26 -26.25 8.23
CA LEU A 369 21.12 -26.53 7.35
C LEU A 369 21.05 -28.01 6.99
N ALA A 370 22.19 -28.67 6.76
CA ALA A 370 22.27 -30.11 6.52
C ALA A 370 21.77 -30.98 7.70
N GLN A 371 21.72 -30.40 8.90
CA GLN A 371 21.18 -31.06 10.10
C GLN A 371 19.70 -30.74 10.35
N VAL A 372 19.11 -29.80 9.59
CA VAL A 372 17.69 -29.47 9.71
C VAL A 372 16.87 -30.65 9.21
N ARG A 373 16.21 -31.33 10.15
CA ARG A 373 15.21 -32.35 9.86
C ARG A 373 13.84 -31.70 9.80
N LEU A 374 13.27 -31.59 8.61
CA LEU A 374 11.86 -31.29 8.47
C LEU A 374 11.03 -32.53 8.87
N PRO A 375 9.84 -32.35 9.48
CA PRO A 375 8.96 -33.47 9.77
C PRO A 375 8.59 -34.20 8.47
N THR A 376 8.55 -35.54 8.52
CA THR A 376 8.06 -36.33 7.38
C THR A 376 6.57 -36.12 7.16
N GLU A 377 6.05 -36.45 5.97
CA GLU A 377 4.61 -36.40 5.71
C GLU A 377 3.81 -37.25 6.71
N GLU A 378 4.35 -38.39 7.12
CA GLU A 378 3.74 -39.27 8.12
C GLU A 378 3.71 -38.62 9.52
N GLU A 379 4.77 -37.89 9.90
CA GLU A 379 4.81 -37.14 11.15
C GLU A 379 3.84 -35.94 11.14
N LEU A 380 3.75 -35.21 10.02
CA LEU A 380 2.78 -34.12 9.85
C LEU A 380 1.34 -34.63 9.87
N ALA A 381 1.07 -35.77 9.22
CA ALA A 381 -0.26 -36.38 9.21
C ALA A 381 -0.76 -36.78 10.60
N ARG A 382 0.16 -37.01 11.56
CA ARG A 382 -0.14 -37.30 12.97
C ARG A 382 -0.21 -36.04 13.85
N SER A 383 0.04 -34.86 13.30
CA SER A 383 0.05 -33.59 14.05
C SER A 383 -1.31 -32.89 13.98
N PRO A 384 -2.04 -32.73 15.11
CA PRO A 384 -3.26 -31.93 15.13
C PRO A 384 -3.04 -30.50 14.63
N ALA A 385 -1.92 -29.88 15.05
CA ALA A 385 -1.57 -28.51 14.66
C ALA A 385 -1.39 -28.35 13.15
N PHE A 386 -0.81 -29.35 12.47
CA PHE A 386 -0.68 -29.34 11.02
C PHE A 386 -2.05 -29.28 10.33
N HIS A 387 -2.98 -30.14 10.76
CA HIS A 387 -4.32 -30.17 10.20
C HIS A 387 -5.14 -28.91 10.52
N PHE A 388 -4.97 -28.35 11.72
CA PHE A 388 -5.57 -27.06 12.08
C PHE A 388 -5.09 -25.93 11.16
N GLN A 389 -3.77 -25.80 10.96
CA GLN A 389 -3.19 -24.78 10.08
C GLN A 389 -3.63 -24.97 8.63
N LYS A 390 -3.63 -26.21 8.14
CA LYS A 390 -4.12 -26.57 6.81
C LYS A 390 -5.59 -26.17 6.66
N GLY A 391 -6.44 -26.48 7.65
CA GLY A 391 -7.86 -26.11 7.66
C GLY A 391 -8.06 -24.59 7.60
N ALA A 392 -7.31 -23.83 8.39
CA ALA A 392 -7.37 -22.37 8.40
C ALA A 392 -6.93 -21.74 7.08
N GLU A 393 -5.92 -22.29 6.41
CA GLU A 393 -5.48 -21.84 5.08
C GLU A 393 -6.54 -22.11 4.00
N LEU A 394 -7.08 -23.34 3.97
CA LEU A 394 -8.13 -23.73 3.03
C LEU A 394 -9.40 -22.90 3.23
N TYR A 395 -9.75 -22.60 4.48
CA TYR A 395 -10.89 -21.74 4.82
C TYR A 395 -10.70 -20.32 4.26
N ARG A 396 -9.52 -19.71 4.44
CA ARG A 396 -9.19 -18.39 3.85
C ARG A 396 -9.26 -18.38 2.32
N LYS A 397 -8.92 -19.50 1.69
CA LYS A 397 -9.04 -19.71 0.22
C LYS A 397 -10.48 -19.98 -0.24
N GLY A 398 -11.45 -20.10 0.67
CA GLY A 398 -12.83 -20.44 0.36
C GLY A 398 -13.08 -21.91 0.02
N GLN A 399 -12.07 -22.78 0.22
CA GLN A 399 -12.15 -24.22 -0.03
C GLN A 399 -12.81 -24.93 1.17
N LEU A 400 -14.08 -24.62 1.41
CA LEU A 400 -14.79 -24.97 2.65
C LEU A 400 -14.82 -26.48 2.92
N SER A 401 -15.00 -27.32 1.90
CA SER A 401 -15.07 -28.78 2.07
C SER A 401 -13.74 -29.36 2.55
N ASP A 402 -12.63 -28.93 1.95
CA ASP A 402 -11.30 -29.39 2.33
C ASP A 402 -10.88 -28.82 3.70
N ALA A 403 -11.30 -27.58 4.00
CA ALA A 403 -11.07 -26.96 5.30
C ALA A 403 -11.75 -27.74 6.43
N ILE A 404 -13.02 -28.11 6.23
CA ILE A 404 -13.77 -28.93 7.19
C ILE A 404 -13.09 -30.28 7.38
N ALA A 405 -12.71 -30.97 6.30
CA ALA A 405 -12.03 -32.26 6.40
C ALA A 405 -10.72 -32.15 7.20
N ALA A 406 -9.93 -31.10 6.99
CA ALA A 406 -8.72 -30.86 7.78
C ALA A 406 -9.02 -30.56 9.26
N PHE A 407 -10.03 -29.74 9.57
CA PHE A 407 -10.44 -29.52 10.95
C PHE A 407 -10.99 -30.79 11.63
N GLU A 408 -11.75 -31.63 10.92
CA GLU A 408 -12.20 -32.93 11.42
C GLU A 408 -11.01 -33.86 11.73
N GLN A 409 -9.95 -33.86 10.92
CA GLN A 409 -8.71 -34.60 11.22
C GLN A 409 -7.99 -34.06 12.45
N CYS A 410 -7.91 -32.73 12.61
CA CYS A 410 -7.36 -32.11 13.81
C CYS A 410 -8.14 -32.56 15.06
N LEU A 411 -9.47 -32.47 15.02
CA LEU A 411 -10.35 -32.87 16.11
C LEU A 411 -10.23 -34.38 16.42
N ALA A 412 -10.03 -35.23 15.41
CA ALA A 412 -9.86 -36.67 15.59
C ALA A 412 -8.53 -37.02 16.27
N LEU A 413 -7.47 -36.25 16.02
CA LEU A 413 -6.15 -36.45 16.63
C LEU A 413 -6.07 -35.85 18.05
N ASP A 414 -6.74 -34.72 18.27
CA ASP A 414 -6.84 -34.08 19.57
C ASP A 414 -8.20 -33.37 19.73
N ALA A 415 -9.10 -34.03 20.46
CA ALA A 415 -10.44 -33.52 20.72
C ALA A 415 -10.44 -32.24 21.58
N ALA A 416 -9.36 -31.96 22.31
CA ALA A 416 -9.21 -30.77 23.15
C ALA A 416 -8.34 -29.69 22.48
N PHE A 417 -8.02 -29.83 21.19
CA PHE A 417 -7.17 -28.88 20.50
C PHE A 417 -7.74 -27.45 20.58
N PRO A 418 -6.94 -26.43 20.98
CA PRO A 418 -7.45 -25.09 21.18
C PRO A 418 -8.17 -24.53 19.94
N ASN A 419 -9.34 -23.91 20.15
CA ASN A 419 -10.17 -23.29 19.12
C ASN A 419 -10.72 -24.23 18.02
N ILE A 420 -10.52 -25.55 18.10
CA ILE A 420 -10.92 -26.46 17.01
C ILE A 420 -12.45 -26.46 16.81
N HIS A 421 -13.22 -26.54 17.89
CA HIS A 421 -14.67 -26.52 17.83
C HIS A 421 -15.22 -25.21 17.26
N TYR A 422 -14.61 -24.08 17.62
CA TYR A 422 -15.00 -22.78 17.06
C TYR A 422 -14.76 -22.72 15.55
N ASN A 423 -13.53 -23.03 15.11
CA ASN A 423 -13.17 -22.95 13.69
C ASN A 423 -13.92 -23.96 12.82
N LEU A 424 -14.09 -25.20 13.30
CA LEU A 424 -14.90 -26.20 12.62
C LEU A 424 -16.37 -25.76 12.56
N GLY A 425 -16.92 -25.23 13.65
CA GLY A 425 -18.29 -24.72 13.72
C GLY A 425 -18.54 -23.59 12.72
N VAL A 426 -17.63 -22.61 12.64
CA VAL A 426 -17.68 -21.52 11.65
C VAL A 426 -17.60 -22.07 10.22
N ALA A 427 -16.64 -22.94 9.92
CA ALA A 427 -16.48 -23.52 8.59
C ALA A 427 -17.71 -24.34 8.15
N LEU A 428 -18.31 -25.10 9.07
CA LEU A 428 -19.56 -25.84 8.83
C LEU A 428 -20.74 -24.89 8.58
N GLY A 429 -20.84 -23.79 9.33
CA GLY A 429 -21.86 -22.76 9.16
C GLY A 429 -21.78 -22.12 7.77
N ASP A 430 -20.58 -21.73 7.34
CA ASP A 430 -20.32 -21.19 6.00
C ASP A 430 -20.55 -22.22 4.89
N ALA A 431 -20.42 -23.52 5.20
CA ALA A 431 -20.78 -24.62 4.29
C ALA A 431 -22.28 -25.00 4.33
N ASN A 432 -23.11 -24.26 5.07
CA ASN A 432 -24.53 -24.53 5.31
C ASN A 432 -24.84 -25.87 6.02
N ARG A 433 -23.84 -26.50 6.68
CA ARG A 433 -24.00 -27.71 7.52
C ARG A 433 -24.44 -27.29 8.93
N TYR A 434 -25.59 -26.62 9.01
CA TYR A 434 -26.00 -25.86 10.20
C TYR A 434 -26.18 -26.68 11.47
N ASP A 435 -26.76 -27.89 11.40
CA ASP A 435 -26.97 -28.72 12.59
C ASP A 435 -25.64 -29.17 13.23
N GLU A 436 -24.62 -29.39 12.41
CA GLU A 436 -23.29 -29.77 12.88
C GLU A 436 -22.55 -28.56 13.42
N ALA A 437 -22.65 -27.43 12.73
CA ALA A 437 -22.11 -26.15 13.18
C ALA A 437 -22.66 -25.76 14.57
N ALA A 438 -23.97 -25.87 14.75
CA ALA A 438 -24.65 -25.53 16.01
C ALA A 438 -24.13 -26.37 17.18
N ARG A 439 -23.91 -27.69 16.99
CA ARG A 439 -23.35 -28.57 18.03
C ARG A 439 -21.95 -28.13 18.47
N HIS A 440 -21.08 -27.80 17.52
CA HIS A 440 -19.72 -27.38 17.84
C HIS A 440 -19.67 -26.00 18.50
N LEU A 441 -20.46 -25.02 18.01
CA LEU A 441 -20.52 -23.69 18.61
C LEU A 441 -21.18 -23.69 19.99
N GLN A 442 -22.16 -24.56 20.22
CA GLN A 442 -22.76 -24.74 21.54
C GLN A 442 -21.74 -25.28 22.56
N ALA A 443 -20.92 -26.26 22.17
CA ALA A 443 -19.84 -26.76 23.01
C ALA A 443 -18.80 -25.66 23.36
N VAL A 444 -18.52 -24.75 22.43
CA VAL A 444 -17.66 -23.57 22.71
C VAL A 444 -18.31 -22.65 23.73
N ILE A 445 -19.60 -22.34 23.60
CA ILE A 445 -20.32 -21.48 24.57
C ILE A 445 -20.39 -22.13 25.96
N GLU A 446 -20.58 -23.45 26.03
CA GLU A 446 -20.59 -24.19 27.30
C GLU A 446 -19.23 -24.14 28.02
N ALA A 447 -18.13 -24.21 27.26
CA ALA A 447 -16.78 -24.13 27.80
C ALA A 447 -16.34 -22.68 28.09
N GLU A 448 -16.75 -21.74 27.25
CA GLU A 448 -16.34 -20.32 27.25
C GLU A 448 -17.58 -19.41 27.17
N PRO A 449 -18.34 -19.26 28.26
CA PRO A 449 -19.61 -18.52 28.26
C PRO A 449 -19.45 -17.00 28.02
N GLU A 450 -18.23 -16.47 28.08
CA GLU A 450 -17.92 -15.06 27.83
C GLU A 450 -17.38 -14.80 26.41
N ARG A 451 -17.36 -15.82 25.53
CA ARG A 451 -16.82 -15.70 24.17
C ARG A 451 -17.86 -15.16 23.18
N ALA A 452 -17.89 -13.84 23.02
CA ALA A 452 -18.85 -13.13 22.16
C ALA A 452 -18.87 -13.65 20.70
N GLU A 453 -17.72 -14.04 20.15
CA GLU A 453 -17.60 -14.54 18.78
C GLU A 453 -18.37 -15.84 18.56
N ALA A 454 -18.44 -16.72 19.57
CA ALA A 454 -19.17 -17.97 19.48
C ALA A 454 -20.69 -17.73 19.43
N PHE A 455 -21.20 -16.78 20.22
CA PHE A 455 -22.60 -16.36 20.18
C PHE A 455 -22.97 -15.75 18.82
N ASN A 456 -22.12 -14.87 18.28
CA ASN A 456 -22.35 -14.29 16.95
C ASN A 456 -22.37 -15.37 15.85
N SER A 457 -21.41 -16.31 15.87
CA SER A 457 -21.37 -17.42 14.91
C SER A 457 -22.59 -18.34 15.05
N LEU A 458 -23.07 -18.61 16.27
CA LEU A 458 -24.28 -19.42 16.49
C LEU A 458 -25.53 -18.68 16.01
N GLY A 459 -25.62 -17.36 16.22
CA GLY A 459 -26.66 -16.51 15.64
C GLY A 459 -26.71 -16.61 14.11
N HIS A 460 -25.55 -16.57 13.45
CA HIS A 460 -25.45 -16.75 12.00
C HIS A 460 -25.98 -18.12 11.55
N VAL A 461 -25.60 -19.18 12.25
CA VAL A 461 -26.09 -20.55 11.99
C VAL A 461 -27.61 -20.64 12.17
N MET A 462 -28.16 -20.10 13.26
CA MET A 462 -29.60 -20.11 13.52
C MET A 462 -30.38 -19.31 12.47
N ASN A 463 -29.84 -18.19 12.01
CA ASN A 463 -30.46 -17.41 10.94
C ASN A 463 -30.46 -18.18 9.62
N GLY A 464 -29.37 -18.90 9.30
CA GLY A 464 -29.29 -19.82 8.16
C GLY A 464 -30.33 -20.95 8.21
N GLN A 465 -30.68 -21.42 9.41
CA GLN A 465 -31.79 -22.37 9.64
C GLN A 465 -33.19 -21.74 9.56
N ARG A 466 -33.29 -20.45 9.21
CA ARG A 466 -34.54 -19.65 9.25
C ARG A 466 -35.15 -19.53 10.65
N ARG A 467 -34.35 -19.72 11.70
CA ARG A 467 -34.72 -19.49 13.11
C ARG A 467 -34.31 -18.09 13.53
N SER A 468 -34.70 -17.09 12.74
CA SER A 468 -34.24 -15.69 12.87
C SER A 468 -34.56 -15.06 14.23
N ARG A 469 -35.65 -15.47 14.90
CA ARG A 469 -35.97 -15.01 16.26
C ARG A 469 -34.94 -15.47 17.29
N GLU A 470 -34.45 -16.70 17.18
CA GLU A 470 -33.42 -17.22 18.07
C GLU A 470 -32.06 -16.59 17.76
N ALA A 471 -31.77 -16.39 16.47
CA ALA A 471 -30.56 -15.69 16.02
C ALA A 471 -30.42 -14.30 16.65
N ILE A 472 -31.51 -13.52 16.69
CA ILE A 472 -31.54 -12.20 17.35
C ILE A 472 -31.06 -12.30 18.81
N GLY A 473 -31.57 -13.27 19.57
CA GLY A 473 -31.16 -13.48 20.96
C GLY A 473 -29.67 -13.77 21.09
N TYR A 474 -29.10 -14.61 20.22
CA TYR A 474 -27.66 -14.89 20.21
C TYR A 474 -26.81 -13.66 19.85
N TYR A 475 -27.22 -12.86 18.86
CA TYR A 475 -26.50 -11.62 18.56
C TYR A 475 -26.57 -10.61 19.71
N GLU A 476 -27.73 -10.48 20.38
CA GLU A 476 -27.88 -9.63 21.55
C GLU A 476 -26.98 -10.09 22.71
N GLN A 477 -26.81 -11.40 22.91
CA GLN A 477 -25.83 -11.91 23.89
C GLN A 477 -24.40 -11.58 23.50
N ALA A 478 -24.02 -11.74 22.23
CA ALA A 478 -22.69 -11.35 21.75
C ALA A 478 -22.40 -9.87 21.99
N ILE A 479 -23.37 -8.99 21.72
CA ILE A 479 -23.29 -7.54 21.97
C ILE A 479 -23.25 -7.22 23.47
N ALA A 480 -23.99 -7.96 24.30
CA ALA A 480 -23.97 -7.77 25.74
C ALA A 480 -22.59 -8.09 26.34
N LEU A 481 -21.92 -9.13 25.82
CA LEU A 481 -20.55 -9.51 26.20
C LEU A 481 -19.52 -8.52 25.66
N GLN A 482 -19.70 -8.08 24.42
CA GLN A 482 -18.81 -7.13 23.76
C GLN A 482 -19.61 -6.01 23.04
N PRO A 483 -19.86 -4.87 23.72
CA PRO A 483 -20.70 -3.80 23.19
C PRO A 483 -20.19 -3.09 21.93
N ASP A 484 -18.93 -3.30 21.54
CA ASP A 484 -18.33 -2.74 20.32
C ASP A 484 -18.16 -3.77 19.20
N TYR A 485 -18.74 -4.97 19.35
CA TYR A 485 -18.59 -6.06 18.39
C TYR A 485 -19.37 -5.80 17.09
N ALA A 486 -18.74 -5.06 16.18
CA ALA A 486 -19.36 -4.57 14.96
C ALA A 486 -20.02 -5.64 14.08
N GLN A 487 -19.43 -6.84 13.99
CA GLN A 487 -20.00 -7.93 13.20
C GLN A 487 -21.34 -8.42 13.79
N ALA A 488 -21.46 -8.51 15.11
CA ALA A 488 -22.69 -8.93 15.78
C ALA A 488 -23.81 -7.89 15.59
N HIS A 489 -23.49 -6.60 15.71
CA HIS A 489 -24.42 -5.51 15.38
C HIS A 489 -24.88 -5.56 13.92
N PHE A 490 -23.95 -5.73 12.98
CA PHE A 490 -24.28 -5.82 11.56
C PHE A 490 -25.20 -7.02 11.26
N ASN A 491 -24.88 -8.20 11.79
CA ASN A 491 -25.69 -9.42 11.63
C ASN A 491 -27.08 -9.27 12.27
N LEU A 492 -27.15 -8.65 13.44
CA LEU A 492 -28.41 -8.32 14.11
C LEU A 492 -29.25 -7.37 13.26
N GLY A 493 -28.66 -6.28 12.75
CA GLY A 493 -29.32 -5.31 11.89
C GLY A 493 -29.93 -5.96 10.65
N MET A 494 -29.15 -6.76 9.94
CA MET A 494 -29.63 -7.52 8.77
C MET A 494 -30.81 -8.44 9.12
N THR A 495 -30.71 -9.15 10.25
CA THR A 495 -31.77 -10.08 10.69
C THR A 495 -33.04 -9.35 11.11
N LEU A 496 -32.93 -8.22 11.81
CA LEU A 496 -34.06 -7.38 12.21
C LEU A 496 -34.77 -6.77 11.01
N LEU A 497 -34.01 -6.27 10.02
CA LEU A 497 -34.58 -5.74 8.77
C LEU A 497 -35.36 -6.83 8.01
N GLN A 498 -34.83 -8.05 7.95
CA GLN A 498 -35.52 -9.19 7.35
C GLN A 498 -36.82 -9.55 8.11
N MET A 499 -36.84 -9.37 9.42
CA MET A 499 -38.00 -9.65 10.28
C MET A 499 -39.02 -8.50 10.35
N GLY A 500 -38.72 -7.35 9.72
CA GLY A 500 -39.60 -6.18 9.68
C GLY A 500 -39.46 -5.23 10.89
N ASP A 501 -38.49 -5.43 11.77
CA ASP A 501 -38.14 -4.48 12.83
C ASP A 501 -37.19 -3.41 12.27
N TYR A 502 -37.74 -2.51 11.46
CA TYR A 502 -36.95 -1.53 10.71
C TYR A 502 -36.27 -0.51 11.61
N ALA A 503 -36.92 -0.06 12.68
CA ALA A 503 -36.38 0.97 13.56
C ALA A 503 -35.07 0.51 14.22
N ARG A 504 -35.07 -0.70 14.79
CA ARG A 504 -33.84 -1.27 15.36
C ARG A 504 -32.91 -1.74 14.27
N GLY A 505 -33.42 -2.41 13.23
CA GLY A 505 -32.63 -2.95 12.14
C GLY A 505 -31.74 -1.91 11.46
N TRP A 506 -32.27 -0.73 11.12
CA TRP A 506 -31.47 0.35 10.53
C TRP A 506 -30.46 0.96 11.49
N SER A 507 -30.77 1.01 12.78
CA SER A 507 -29.84 1.50 13.80
C SER A 507 -28.62 0.58 13.92
N GLU A 508 -28.87 -0.72 13.96
CA GLU A 508 -27.82 -1.74 14.05
C GLU A 508 -27.03 -1.90 12.75
N TYR A 509 -27.69 -1.74 11.59
CA TYR A 509 -27.05 -1.81 10.27
C TYR A 509 -25.95 -0.75 10.05
N ASP A 510 -25.98 0.38 10.76
CA ASP A 510 -24.93 1.41 10.67
C ASP A 510 -23.58 0.95 11.24
N TRP A 511 -23.54 -0.13 12.01
CA TRP A 511 -22.28 -0.75 12.45
C TRP A 511 -21.49 -1.40 11.32
N ARG A 512 -22.06 -1.56 10.11
CA ARG A 512 -21.34 -2.05 8.91
C ARG A 512 -20.01 -1.34 8.69
N TRP A 513 -19.92 -0.04 9.00
CA TRP A 513 -18.71 0.77 8.84
C TRP A 513 -17.55 0.38 9.76
N LYS A 514 -17.80 -0.41 10.81
CA LYS A 514 -16.81 -0.88 11.78
C LYS A 514 -16.42 -2.35 11.59
N THR A 515 -16.98 -3.04 10.59
CA THR A 515 -16.71 -4.48 10.32
C THR A 515 -15.39 -4.71 9.57
N GLY A 516 -14.88 -3.69 8.88
CA GLY A 516 -13.76 -3.82 7.94
C GLY A 516 -14.16 -4.37 6.56
N GLU A 517 -15.41 -4.82 6.37
CA GLU A 517 -15.93 -5.24 5.05
C GLU A 517 -16.17 -4.04 4.12
N PHE A 518 -16.43 -2.86 4.68
CA PHE A 518 -16.73 -1.63 3.95
C PHE A 518 -15.70 -0.55 4.27
N ALA A 519 -15.16 0.10 3.23
CA ALA A 519 -14.30 1.27 3.39
C ALA A 519 -15.13 2.48 3.85
N PRO A 520 -14.89 3.05 5.04
CA PRO A 520 -15.61 4.22 5.49
C PRO A 520 -15.32 5.43 4.60
N PHE A 521 -16.32 6.25 4.32
CA PHE A 521 -16.10 7.55 3.71
C PHE A 521 -15.36 8.46 4.71
N GLN A 522 -14.08 8.70 4.45
CA GLN A 522 -13.24 9.60 5.24
C GLN A 522 -13.68 11.04 4.98
N CYS A 523 -14.34 11.64 5.96
CA CYS A 523 -14.87 12.99 5.86
C CYS A 523 -14.72 13.70 7.21
N PRO A 524 -14.17 14.93 7.23
CA PRO A 524 -14.01 15.70 8.47
C PRO A 524 -15.34 16.28 8.98
N HIS A 525 -16.38 16.30 8.14
CA HIS A 525 -17.68 16.87 8.49
C HIS A 525 -18.53 15.88 9.30
N PRO A 526 -19.45 16.36 10.15
CA PRO A 526 -20.36 15.49 10.89
C PRO A 526 -21.32 14.75 9.96
N ARG A 527 -21.71 13.54 10.35
CA ARG A 527 -22.81 12.82 9.68
C ARG A 527 -24.14 13.49 10.00
N TRP A 528 -24.97 13.66 8.98
CA TRP A 528 -26.29 14.26 9.12
C TRP A 528 -27.23 13.31 9.89
N ASP A 529 -27.98 13.86 10.83
CA ASP A 529 -28.87 13.11 11.73
C ASP A 529 -30.34 13.11 11.29
N GLY A 530 -30.66 13.77 10.17
CA GLY A 530 -32.04 13.93 9.68
C GLY A 530 -32.70 15.26 10.05
N SER A 531 -32.05 16.09 10.87
CA SER A 531 -32.56 17.41 11.27
C SER A 531 -32.74 18.37 10.09
N ALA A 532 -33.60 19.38 10.26
CA ALA A 532 -33.76 20.44 9.27
C ALA A 532 -32.56 21.40 9.31
N ILE A 533 -31.87 21.51 8.19
CA ILE A 533 -30.64 22.27 7.96
C ILE A 533 -30.82 23.24 6.77
N PRO A 534 -31.79 24.18 6.82
CA PRO A 534 -32.23 24.98 5.68
C PRO A 534 -31.14 25.90 5.08
N ASP A 535 -30.05 26.12 5.82
CA ASP A 535 -28.92 26.95 5.39
C ASP A 535 -27.68 26.16 4.96
N GLN A 536 -27.69 24.83 5.14
CA GLN A 536 -26.52 23.96 4.90
C GLN A 536 -26.63 23.16 3.60
N THR A 537 -25.47 22.81 3.07
CA THR A 537 -25.29 21.89 1.95
C THR A 537 -25.06 20.47 2.46
N LEU A 538 -25.94 19.55 2.05
CA LEU A 538 -25.89 18.14 2.38
C LEU A 538 -25.32 17.33 1.22
N VAL A 539 -24.35 16.47 1.51
CA VAL A 539 -23.86 15.46 0.59
C VAL A 539 -24.46 14.10 0.93
N ILE A 540 -25.08 13.46 -0.06
CA ILE A 540 -25.39 12.04 0.00
C ILE A 540 -24.48 11.31 -0.97
N HIS A 541 -23.86 10.21 -0.56
CA HIS A 541 -23.05 9.39 -1.47
C HIS A 541 -23.61 7.98 -1.57
N THR A 542 -23.51 7.39 -2.75
CA THR A 542 -23.83 5.98 -2.95
C THR A 542 -22.79 5.10 -2.29
N GLU A 543 -23.21 3.88 -1.96
CA GLU A 543 -22.38 2.82 -1.40
C GLU A 543 -22.86 1.48 -1.98
N GLN A 544 -22.06 0.43 -1.83
CA GLN A 544 -22.38 -0.93 -2.28
C GLN A 544 -22.71 -0.99 -3.79
N GLY A 545 -23.81 -1.65 -4.18
CA GLY A 545 -24.16 -1.89 -5.57
C GLY A 545 -25.11 -0.86 -6.18
N ALA A 546 -25.20 -0.85 -7.51
CA ALA A 546 -26.14 -0.01 -8.25
C ALA A 546 -27.61 -0.24 -7.86
N GLY A 547 -27.97 -1.49 -7.53
CA GLY A 547 -29.31 -1.84 -7.08
C GLY A 547 -29.69 -1.14 -5.77
N ASP A 548 -28.78 -1.14 -4.80
CA ASP A 548 -28.97 -0.45 -3.51
C ASP A 548 -29.07 1.06 -3.73
N ALA A 549 -28.15 1.64 -4.49
CA ALA A 549 -28.18 3.06 -4.82
C ALA A 549 -29.53 3.49 -5.42
N ILE A 550 -30.06 2.72 -6.37
CA ILE A 550 -31.37 2.98 -6.98
C ILE A 550 -32.50 2.81 -5.94
N GLN A 551 -32.47 1.72 -5.16
CA GLN A 551 -33.49 1.44 -4.15
C GLN A 551 -33.61 2.57 -3.13
N PHE A 552 -32.49 3.07 -2.60
CA PHE A 552 -32.47 4.11 -1.57
C PHE A 552 -32.53 5.54 -2.12
N ALA A 553 -32.36 5.75 -3.43
CA ALA A 553 -32.55 7.06 -4.05
C ALA A 553 -33.96 7.64 -3.86
N ARG A 554 -34.96 6.79 -3.60
CA ARG A 554 -36.34 7.22 -3.28
C ARG A 554 -36.45 8.15 -2.07
N TYR A 555 -35.47 8.13 -1.17
CA TYR A 555 -35.43 8.97 0.03
C TYR A 555 -34.78 10.34 -0.21
N LEU A 556 -34.17 10.56 -1.38
CA LEU A 556 -33.44 11.80 -1.68
C LEU A 556 -34.34 13.03 -1.76
N THR A 557 -35.60 12.86 -2.18
CA THR A 557 -36.59 13.95 -2.21
C THR A 557 -36.92 14.44 -0.80
N TRP A 558 -36.96 13.55 0.19
CA TRP A 558 -37.14 13.92 1.59
C TRP A 558 -35.90 14.62 2.15
N ALA A 559 -34.69 14.18 1.76
CA ALA A 559 -33.44 14.83 2.17
C ALA A 559 -33.34 16.25 1.59
N ALA A 560 -33.71 16.43 0.31
CA ALA A 560 -33.73 17.72 -0.35
C ALA A 560 -34.63 18.75 0.35
N GLN A 561 -35.73 18.32 0.95
CA GLN A 561 -36.65 19.20 1.71
C GLN A 561 -36.07 19.69 3.04
N ARG A 562 -34.97 19.10 3.50
CA ARG A 562 -34.35 19.41 4.79
C ARG A 562 -33.11 20.27 4.67
N CYS A 563 -32.59 20.52 3.47
CA CYS A 563 -31.33 21.25 3.27
C CYS A 563 -31.47 22.39 2.26
N LYS A 564 -30.54 23.34 2.30
CA LYS A 564 -30.42 24.38 1.26
C LYS A 564 -30.11 23.79 -0.11
N LYS A 565 -29.19 22.83 -0.12
CA LYS A 565 -28.61 22.24 -1.33
C LYS A 565 -28.27 20.78 -1.06
N LEU A 566 -28.81 19.89 -1.89
CA LEU A 566 -28.47 18.48 -1.89
C LEU A 566 -27.53 18.16 -3.06
N ILE A 567 -26.35 17.62 -2.75
CA ILE A 567 -25.40 17.08 -3.72
C ILE A 567 -25.39 15.56 -3.59
N LEU A 568 -25.66 14.85 -4.68
CA LEU A 568 -25.53 13.39 -4.73
C LEU A 568 -24.20 13.01 -5.39
N VAL A 569 -23.41 12.18 -4.73
CA VAL A 569 -22.17 11.60 -5.28
C VAL A 569 -22.43 10.14 -5.63
N CYS A 570 -22.24 9.76 -6.90
CA CYS A 570 -22.45 8.40 -7.38
C CYS A 570 -21.45 8.00 -8.47
N THR A 571 -21.54 6.75 -8.94
CA THR A 571 -20.76 6.28 -10.09
C THR A 571 -21.30 6.86 -11.40
N ALA A 572 -20.42 7.05 -12.39
CA ALA A 572 -20.74 7.71 -13.66
C ALA A 572 -21.93 7.08 -14.41
N ASP A 573 -22.07 5.76 -14.34
CA ASP A 573 -23.13 4.96 -14.93
C ASP A 573 -24.51 5.20 -14.29
N LEU A 574 -24.58 5.65 -13.04
CA LEU A 574 -25.83 6.00 -12.35
C LEU A 574 -26.23 7.47 -12.51
N MET A 575 -25.30 8.36 -12.87
CA MET A 575 -25.58 9.80 -12.99
C MET A 575 -26.77 10.11 -13.92
N PRO A 576 -26.92 9.49 -15.11
CA PRO A 576 -28.07 9.76 -15.98
C PRO A 576 -29.42 9.45 -15.31
N LEU A 577 -29.47 8.44 -14.44
CA LEU A 577 -30.68 8.09 -13.69
C LEU A 577 -30.97 9.15 -12.61
N PHE A 578 -29.98 9.48 -11.80
CA PHE A 578 -30.21 10.36 -10.65
C PHE A 578 -30.40 11.83 -11.00
N THR A 579 -29.93 12.29 -12.15
CA THR A 579 -30.24 13.66 -12.65
C THR A 579 -31.72 13.87 -12.99
N THR A 580 -32.54 12.82 -12.96
CA THR A 580 -33.99 12.92 -13.16
C THR A 580 -34.77 13.12 -11.86
N LEU A 581 -34.12 12.94 -10.71
CA LEU A 581 -34.77 13.06 -9.40
C LEU A 581 -34.97 14.52 -9.03
N ALA A 582 -36.19 14.86 -8.62
CA ALA A 582 -36.52 16.20 -8.15
C ALA A 582 -35.78 16.53 -6.84
N GLY A 583 -35.40 17.80 -6.68
CA GLY A 583 -34.79 18.31 -5.44
C GLY A 583 -33.28 18.06 -5.29
N ILE A 584 -32.65 17.32 -6.20
CA ILE A 584 -31.19 17.18 -6.23
C ILE A 584 -30.61 18.37 -7.00
N ALA A 585 -29.77 19.16 -6.34
CA ALA A 585 -29.16 20.34 -6.96
C ALA A 585 -28.03 19.94 -7.92
N GLU A 586 -27.21 18.97 -7.52
CA GLU A 586 -26.08 18.49 -8.31
C GLU A 586 -25.92 16.97 -8.15
N VAL A 587 -25.57 16.30 -9.25
CA VAL A 587 -25.14 14.89 -9.26
C VAL A 587 -23.69 14.89 -9.75
N ARG A 588 -22.80 14.31 -8.95
CA ARG A 588 -21.36 14.34 -9.16
C ARG A 588 -20.76 12.95 -9.14
N GLU A 589 -19.65 12.79 -9.83
CA GLU A 589 -18.89 11.54 -9.83
C GLU A 589 -18.06 11.40 -8.55
N ALA A 590 -17.85 10.17 -8.09
CA ALA A 590 -16.95 9.89 -6.98
C ALA A 590 -15.56 10.51 -7.21
N GLY A 591 -15.00 11.15 -6.17
CA GLY A 591 -13.68 11.82 -6.23
C GLY A 591 -13.69 13.26 -6.77
N THR A 592 -14.84 13.78 -7.21
CA THR A 592 -14.96 15.15 -7.76
C THR A 592 -15.46 16.19 -6.76
N ILE A 593 -15.71 15.81 -5.50
CA ILE A 593 -16.22 16.70 -4.46
C ILE A 593 -15.10 17.11 -3.51
N ASN A 594 -15.00 18.40 -3.21
CA ASN A 594 -14.07 18.94 -2.23
C ASN A 594 -14.77 19.11 -0.87
N VAL A 595 -14.04 18.83 0.22
CA VAL A 595 -14.53 18.99 1.60
C VAL A 595 -15.02 20.40 1.91
N ALA A 596 -14.54 21.44 1.23
CA ALA A 596 -15.00 22.82 1.45
C ALA A 596 -16.39 23.12 0.84
N GLU A 597 -16.97 22.21 0.05
CA GLU A 597 -18.21 22.47 -0.71
C GLU A 597 -19.50 22.07 0.01
N PHE A 598 -19.40 21.45 1.19
CA PHE A 598 -20.55 20.96 1.94
C PHE A 598 -20.31 21.01 3.45
N ASP A 599 -21.39 20.96 4.22
CA ASP A 599 -21.35 21.14 5.68
C ASP A 599 -21.56 19.82 6.43
N THR A 600 -22.31 18.89 5.83
CA THR A 600 -22.62 17.58 6.42
C THR A 600 -22.88 16.54 5.35
N TYR A 601 -22.79 15.25 5.71
CA TYR A 601 -22.96 14.16 4.76
C TYR A 601 -23.69 12.95 5.35
N LEU A 602 -24.21 12.08 4.48
CA LEU A 602 -24.74 10.78 4.90
C LEU A 602 -24.61 9.73 3.77
N PRO A 603 -24.22 8.48 4.08
CA PRO A 603 -24.32 7.38 3.13
C PRO A 603 -25.79 7.10 2.77
N ILE A 604 -26.06 6.80 1.50
CA ILE A 604 -27.44 6.67 1.01
C ILE A 604 -28.26 5.58 1.74
N MET A 605 -27.63 4.47 2.17
CA MET A 605 -28.35 3.40 2.89
C MET A 605 -28.57 3.71 4.37
N SER A 606 -28.06 4.85 4.87
CA SER A 606 -28.36 5.33 6.22
C SER A 606 -29.57 6.29 6.24
N LEU A 607 -30.11 6.68 5.08
CA LEU A 607 -31.33 7.49 4.97
C LEU A 607 -32.56 6.88 5.67
N PRO A 608 -32.83 5.56 5.57
CA PRO A 608 -33.96 4.96 6.26
C PRO A 608 -33.92 5.15 7.78
N ARG A 609 -32.71 5.11 8.37
CA ARG A 609 -32.51 5.32 9.81
C ARG A 609 -32.92 6.72 10.22
N VAL A 610 -32.38 7.75 9.55
CA VAL A 610 -32.62 9.16 9.92
C VAL A 610 -34.07 9.59 9.67
N PHE A 611 -34.76 8.93 8.75
CA PHE A 611 -36.19 9.17 8.51
C PHE A 611 -37.13 8.28 9.33
N GLY A 612 -36.61 7.36 10.17
CA GLY A 612 -37.44 6.43 10.92
C GLY A 612 -38.34 5.59 10.01
N VAL A 613 -37.76 5.04 8.94
CA VAL A 613 -38.52 4.30 7.93
C VAL A 613 -39.08 3.02 8.51
N THR A 614 -40.37 2.80 8.26
CA THR A 614 -41.14 1.59 8.54
C THR A 614 -41.83 1.16 7.25
N LEU A 615 -42.46 -0.02 7.22
CA LEU A 615 -43.20 -0.47 6.05
C LEU A 615 -44.30 0.50 5.63
N ASP A 616 -44.93 1.17 6.61
CA ASP A 616 -46.08 2.05 6.39
C ASP A 616 -45.71 3.41 5.77
N ASN A 617 -44.45 3.81 5.87
CA ASN A 617 -44.00 5.14 5.44
C ASN A 617 -42.99 5.12 4.29
N VAL A 618 -42.67 3.96 3.71
CA VAL A 618 -41.77 3.91 2.54
C VAL A 618 -42.31 4.81 1.41
N PRO A 619 -41.49 5.69 0.79
CA PRO A 619 -41.91 6.45 -0.38
C PRO A 619 -42.44 5.54 -1.48
N ALA A 620 -43.74 5.64 -1.75
CA ALA A 620 -44.48 4.79 -2.69
C ALA A 620 -44.82 5.48 -4.02
N THR A 621 -44.42 6.75 -4.20
CA THR A 621 -44.66 7.49 -5.44
C THR A 621 -43.87 6.85 -6.60
N THR A 622 -44.59 6.35 -7.61
CA THR A 622 -44.00 5.73 -8.80
C THR A 622 -44.46 6.44 -10.09
N PRO A 623 -43.54 6.71 -11.05
CA PRO A 623 -42.10 6.49 -10.96
C PRO A 623 -41.41 7.59 -10.13
N TYR A 624 -40.41 7.23 -9.33
CA TYR A 624 -39.53 8.22 -8.68
C TYR A 624 -38.31 8.58 -9.55
N ILE A 625 -37.99 7.77 -10.57
CA ILE A 625 -36.96 8.04 -11.58
C ILE A 625 -37.65 8.22 -12.93
N ASP A 626 -37.42 9.35 -13.62
CA ASP A 626 -38.04 9.64 -14.92
C ASP A 626 -37.24 9.03 -16.07
N VAL A 627 -37.52 7.76 -16.38
CA VAL A 627 -36.88 7.02 -17.48
C VAL A 627 -37.21 7.63 -18.86
N GLU A 628 -38.38 8.26 -19.02
CA GLU A 628 -38.80 8.90 -20.29
C GLU A 628 -37.98 10.17 -20.57
N ALA A 629 -37.60 10.92 -19.54
CA ALA A 629 -36.63 12.01 -19.67
C ALA A 629 -35.27 11.51 -20.18
N ILE A 630 -34.83 10.33 -19.74
CA ILE A 630 -33.56 9.72 -20.19
C ILE A 630 -33.67 9.26 -21.65
N HIS A 631 -34.80 8.62 -22.00
CA HIS A 631 -35.07 8.16 -23.36
C HIS A 631 -35.07 9.31 -24.37
N ARG A 632 -35.70 10.44 -24.03
CA ARG A 632 -35.69 11.67 -24.84
C ARG A 632 -34.28 12.27 -24.98
N ARG A 633 -33.48 12.27 -23.91
CA ARG A 633 -32.10 12.82 -23.94
C ARG A 633 -31.13 11.98 -24.76
N LYS A 634 -31.32 10.65 -24.82
CA LYS A 634 -30.43 9.71 -25.55
C LYS A 634 -30.88 9.36 -26.97
N GLY A 635 -31.93 10.01 -27.50
CA GLY A 635 -32.31 9.91 -28.91
C GLY A 635 -33.11 8.65 -29.29
N GLY A 636 -33.95 8.10 -28.42
CA GLY A 636 -34.91 7.04 -28.77
C GLY A 636 -34.35 5.62 -28.95
N ASP A 637 -33.11 5.48 -29.43
CA ASP A 637 -32.50 4.18 -29.76
C ASP A 637 -31.73 3.53 -28.58
N ALA A 638 -31.61 4.21 -27.44
CA ALA A 638 -30.74 3.78 -26.34
C ALA A 638 -31.34 2.74 -25.39
N ILE A 639 -32.66 2.47 -25.47
CA ILE A 639 -33.35 1.44 -24.67
C ILE A 639 -34.12 0.56 -25.65
N PRO A 640 -33.86 -0.77 -25.71
CA PRO A 640 -34.58 -1.66 -26.61
C PRO A 640 -36.10 -1.56 -26.37
N ALA A 641 -36.86 -1.26 -27.42
CA ALA A 641 -38.31 -1.25 -27.32
C ALA A 641 -38.83 -2.66 -27.04
N LEU A 642 -39.50 -2.85 -25.90
CA LEU A 642 -40.19 -4.10 -25.63
C LEU A 642 -41.36 -4.25 -26.63
N PRO A 643 -41.54 -5.43 -27.26
CA PRO A 643 -42.67 -5.70 -28.14
C PRO A 643 -44.00 -5.19 -27.59
N ALA A 644 -44.83 -4.63 -28.47
CA ALA A 644 -46.19 -4.26 -28.11
C ALA A 644 -46.93 -5.51 -27.62
N SER A 645 -47.51 -5.44 -26.42
CA SER A 645 -48.24 -6.54 -25.80
C SER A 645 -49.45 -5.98 -25.07
N ALA A 646 -50.60 -6.62 -25.26
CA ALA A 646 -51.81 -6.35 -24.48
C ALA A 646 -51.78 -7.02 -23.10
N LEU A 647 -50.80 -7.90 -22.85
CA LEU A 647 -50.59 -8.59 -21.58
C LEU A 647 -49.73 -7.75 -20.65
N ARG A 648 -49.85 -8.00 -19.33
CA ARG A 648 -48.97 -7.37 -18.34
C ARG A 648 -47.52 -7.72 -18.65
N LYS A 649 -46.63 -6.72 -18.75
CA LYS A 649 -45.21 -6.94 -19.04
C LYS A 649 -44.44 -7.17 -17.73
N VAL A 650 -43.73 -8.28 -17.62
CA VAL A 650 -42.90 -8.62 -16.45
C VAL A 650 -41.49 -8.96 -16.89
N GLY A 651 -40.50 -8.24 -16.36
CA GLY A 651 -39.08 -8.56 -16.57
C GLY A 651 -38.57 -9.52 -15.50
N ILE A 652 -37.77 -10.51 -15.88
CA ILE A 652 -37.15 -11.47 -14.95
C ILE A 652 -35.62 -11.44 -15.05
N VAL A 653 -34.97 -11.54 -13.89
CA VAL A 653 -33.53 -11.77 -13.70
C VAL A 653 -33.44 -12.87 -12.65
N TRP A 654 -32.77 -13.98 -12.97
CA TRP A 654 -32.75 -15.18 -12.11
C TRP A 654 -31.36 -15.54 -11.59
N ALA A 655 -30.30 -14.94 -12.17
CA ALA A 655 -28.93 -15.16 -11.74
C ALA A 655 -28.17 -13.83 -11.59
N GLY A 656 -27.33 -13.78 -10.55
CA GLY A 656 -26.38 -12.72 -10.30
C GLY A 656 -25.07 -12.90 -11.08
N SER A 657 -23.98 -12.40 -10.50
CA SER A 657 -22.64 -12.58 -11.06
C SER A 657 -22.05 -13.89 -10.51
N PRO A 658 -21.65 -14.85 -11.36
CA PRO A 658 -21.12 -16.14 -10.91
C PRO A 658 -19.83 -16.03 -10.07
N SER A 659 -19.09 -14.93 -10.20
CA SER A 659 -17.88 -14.66 -9.41
C SER A 659 -18.18 -14.05 -8.03
N HIS A 660 -19.44 -13.73 -7.72
CA HIS A 660 -19.82 -13.22 -6.42
C HIS A 660 -19.75 -14.34 -5.37
N ARG A 661 -19.05 -14.12 -4.25
CA ARG A 661 -18.84 -15.13 -3.20
C ARG A 661 -20.14 -15.79 -2.70
N ASN A 662 -21.24 -15.04 -2.68
CA ASN A 662 -22.57 -15.51 -2.26
C ASN A 662 -23.54 -15.80 -3.43
N ASP A 663 -23.07 -16.02 -4.65
CA ASP A 663 -23.95 -16.20 -5.83
C ASP A 663 -24.92 -17.39 -5.68
N ARG A 664 -24.47 -18.49 -5.08
CA ARG A 664 -25.29 -19.68 -4.81
C ARG A 664 -26.61 -19.42 -4.06
N ASN A 665 -26.68 -18.32 -3.29
CA ASN A 665 -27.86 -17.93 -2.52
C ASN A 665 -28.64 -16.77 -3.18
N ARG A 666 -28.12 -16.22 -4.29
CA ARG A 666 -28.68 -15.07 -5.03
C ARG A 666 -29.18 -15.45 -6.42
N SER A 667 -28.83 -16.64 -6.89
CA SER A 667 -29.18 -17.20 -8.19
C SER A 667 -30.02 -18.45 -8.04
N CYS A 668 -30.96 -18.68 -8.96
CA CYS A 668 -31.73 -19.92 -9.04
C CYS A 668 -31.81 -20.42 -10.49
N ALA A 669 -32.19 -21.67 -10.70
CA ALA A 669 -32.29 -22.20 -12.06
C ALA A 669 -33.53 -21.62 -12.77
N LEU A 670 -33.43 -21.23 -14.05
CA LEU A 670 -34.56 -20.68 -14.81
C LEU A 670 -35.80 -21.61 -14.81
N ARG A 671 -35.59 -22.93 -14.72
CA ARG A 671 -36.69 -23.91 -14.61
C ARG A 671 -37.59 -23.69 -13.38
N GLU A 672 -37.08 -23.06 -12.33
CA GLU A 672 -37.85 -22.72 -11.12
C GLU A 672 -38.93 -21.66 -11.40
N PHE A 673 -38.76 -20.88 -12.48
CA PHE A 673 -39.78 -19.94 -12.94
C PHE A 673 -40.89 -20.60 -13.76
N LEU A 674 -40.76 -21.86 -14.21
CA LEU A 674 -41.77 -22.53 -15.07
C LEU A 674 -43.21 -22.44 -14.55
N PRO A 675 -43.50 -22.62 -13.24
CA PRO A 675 -44.85 -22.44 -12.71
C PRO A 675 -45.41 -21.04 -12.95
N VAL A 676 -44.56 -20.00 -12.82
CA VAL A 676 -44.94 -18.59 -12.98
C VAL A 676 -45.05 -18.22 -14.46
N LEU A 677 -44.17 -18.75 -15.32
CA LEU A 677 -44.18 -18.48 -16.76
C LEU A 677 -45.44 -19.02 -17.47
N SER A 678 -46.22 -19.87 -16.81
CA SER A 678 -47.46 -20.44 -17.33
C SER A 678 -48.70 -19.55 -17.17
N THR A 679 -48.58 -18.39 -16.52
CA THR A 679 -49.69 -17.43 -16.35
C THR A 679 -50.12 -16.83 -17.69
N ARG A 680 -51.43 -16.88 -17.99
CA ARG A 680 -51.98 -16.52 -19.31
C ARG A 680 -52.16 -15.01 -19.54
N ASP A 681 -52.04 -14.19 -18.51
CA ASP A 681 -52.31 -12.74 -18.53
C ASP A 681 -51.02 -11.88 -18.56
N THR A 682 -49.86 -12.54 -18.69
CA THR A 682 -48.55 -11.90 -18.51
C THR A 682 -47.60 -12.26 -19.66
N ALA A 683 -46.92 -11.25 -20.20
CA ALA A 683 -45.80 -11.40 -21.12
C ALA A 683 -44.49 -11.24 -20.33
N PHE A 684 -43.68 -12.30 -20.31
CA PHE A 684 -42.38 -12.29 -19.62
C PHE A 684 -41.24 -11.90 -20.55
N TYR A 685 -40.32 -11.11 -20.05
CA TYR A 685 -39.13 -10.64 -20.76
C TYR A 685 -37.88 -10.99 -19.94
N SER A 686 -36.88 -11.58 -20.58
CA SER A 686 -35.58 -11.79 -19.94
C SER A 686 -34.84 -10.46 -19.83
N LEU A 687 -34.42 -10.12 -18.62
CA LEU A 687 -33.50 -9.01 -18.32
C LEU A 687 -32.14 -9.53 -17.83
N GLN A 688 -31.90 -10.84 -17.95
CA GLN A 688 -30.65 -11.48 -17.54
C GLN A 688 -29.47 -10.96 -18.38
N ARG A 689 -28.38 -10.60 -17.71
CA ARG A 689 -27.14 -10.17 -18.35
C ARG A 689 -26.06 -11.23 -18.11
N GLY A 690 -25.37 -11.63 -19.18
CA GLY A 690 -24.31 -12.65 -19.12
C GLY A 690 -24.84 -14.08 -19.20
N GLU A 691 -23.93 -15.05 -19.19
CA GLU A 691 -24.28 -16.46 -19.01
C GLU A 691 -24.82 -16.68 -17.59
N ALA A 692 -25.86 -17.49 -17.47
CA ALA A 692 -26.56 -17.78 -16.22
C ALA A 692 -26.52 -19.28 -15.91
#